data_AF-A0A5M8Q196-F1
#
_entry.id   AF-A0A5M8Q196-F1
#
_cell.length_a   1.000
_cell.length_b   1.000
_cell.length_c   1.000
_cell.angle_alpha   90.00
_cell.angle_beta   90.00
_cell.angle_gamma   90.00
#
_symmetry.space_group_name_H-M   'P 1'
#
loop_
_entity.id
_entity.type
_entity.pdbx_description
1 polymer ?
#
loop_
_entity_poly.entity_id
_entity_poly.type
_entity_poly.pdbx_seq_one_letter_code
_entity_poly.pdbx_strand_id
1 'polypeptide(L)'
;MERKDACTALAEITDTYTSAASSAYLDMPEDISLMILTSMDLWVALDKCAMQHYPLLRDYDPDFPPSLFKPLLLPRKAQMERLFRVEQYLATRRKASIPGLPSIFQSVNTEKNFAVMYFQQSPHHQKLRRDIEAEATNERSQKVSELAEKRQRYAGTRNYFKSQAGRIQLTSTTKPFVVSHYRYKEVSQANKTNTCVNNGLTYSLYDSKRMRWTKELLNCCDVREKCPPKLPAGPYGRLQYAVNNTIHTSNEVIASQAEGSEALTLHEFYAFGTLRTGHRLQWRNIARELTARVLDFNCHETHALLTQAAWQVGPFGKERARAISLRWTRKLGQKLQEGQEEELKTLNARTLEMALTCHGTFNVDPHHLPYLLESDEDIAVVAECSIIVHDRCPAATDNLPASIKTLLRRYWRLLHTLEPLLHERILEVRNGLDSTVSQLWAGYAPGCPWTALETPSERWLVTETSSEGGLSSMLVHYNLLDGSLLVNGSPLTRLPRSYESHPTFRRLFGEKVLNVVPSTMNGMVFEARNELFDHQLYFGMYGTELIIQARKQGQAYELLPVQTLDGFVEWRPLHNAWMATSQNWQMQSDLHTPTAKAVSAILNPLEHGTHLHITFDFETEVSDVHLLRLKLDFFLSNGATQLESKQFRGMTVDTNQSFGTLTGLVNRLVLRGKDNFLRSIIIPQGDILFKPEGHHIHVHINTSSQNISYHLYHIDSQIGRLVDNGSLKSKLFKCYLHAVTAHCLTDELTGRTGTEEALSILASASVRSFLSLGQMEIDLLVLLAQITPRRQFYPRHL
;
A
#
# COMPACT_ATOMS: atom_id res chain seq x y z
N MET A 1 45.71 20.43 11.30
CA MET A 1 44.31 20.27 10.83
C MET A 1 43.57 21.55 11.15
N GLU A 2 43.42 22.43 10.18
CA GLU A 2 42.66 23.68 10.33
C GLU A 2 41.20 23.35 10.64
N ARG A 3 40.63 23.98 11.68
CA ARG A 3 39.20 23.86 11.99
C ARG A 3 38.41 24.38 10.79
N LYS A 4 37.72 23.50 10.05
CA LYS A 4 36.71 23.93 9.08
C LYS A 4 35.69 24.78 9.83
N ASP A 5 35.43 25.98 9.32
CA ASP A 5 34.36 26.86 9.79
C ASP A 5 33.02 26.09 9.75
N ALA A 6 32.23 26.21 10.81
CA ALA A 6 30.93 25.53 10.95
C ALA A 6 30.00 25.86 9.77
N CYS A 7 30.08 27.07 9.22
CA CYS A 7 29.35 27.44 8.01
C CYS A 7 29.75 26.58 6.80
N THR A 8 31.05 26.32 6.64
CA THR A 8 31.58 25.53 5.52
C THR A 8 31.18 24.06 5.66
N ALA A 9 31.23 23.51 6.88
CA ALA A 9 30.79 22.14 7.15
C ALA A 9 29.29 21.94 6.88
N LEU A 10 28.44 22.87 7.31
CA LEU A 10 26.99 22.81 7.06
C LEU A 10 26.66 22.94 5.56
N ALA A 11 27.38 23.78 4.82
CA ALA A 11 27.23 23.89 3.37
C ALA A 11 27.64 22.60 2.65
N GLU A 12 28.77 22.01 2.99
CA GLU A 12 29.24 20.73 2.44
C GLU A 12 28.25 19.59 2.72
N ILE A 13 27.73 19.50 3.95
CA ILE A 13 26.73 18.50 4.33
C ILE A 13 25.44 18.69 3.53
N THR A 14 24.99 19.95 3.37
CA THR A 14 23.77 20.26 2.59
C THR A 14 23.94 19.84 1.13
N ASP A 15 25.07 20.17 0.49
CA ASP A 15 25.34 19.80 -0.90
C ASP A 15 25.48 18.28 -1.06
N THR A 16 26.13 17.60 -0.11
CA THR A 16 26.29 16.13 -0.13
C THR A 16 24.95 15.42 0.04
N TYR A 17 24.16 15.83 1.04
CA TYR A 17 22.84 15.29 1.33
C TYR A 17 21.89 15.50 0.15
N THR A 18 21.78 16.73 -0.35
CA THR A 18 20.88 17.05 -1.47
C THR A 18 21.25 16.30 -2.74
N SER A 19 22.54 16.13 -3.03
CA SER A 19 23.00 15.38 -4.21
C SER A 19 22.66 13.89 -4.10
N ALA A 20 22.92 13.26 -2.95
CA ALA A 20 22.58 11.85 -2.72
C ALA A 20 21.07 11.63 -2.72
N ALA A 21 20.32 12.43 -1.95
CA ALA A 21 18.88 12.35 -1.82
C ALA A 21 18.14 12.61 -3.13
N SER A 22 18.60 13.56 -3.96
CA SER A 22 17.96 13.83 -5.26
C SER A 22 18.01 12.64 -6.20
N SER A 23 19.04 11.80 -6.11
CA SER A 23 19.16 10.58 -6.91
C SER A 23 18.36 9.42 -6.33
N ALA A 24 18.38 9.25 -5.00
CA ALA A 24 17.71 8.17 -4.31
C ALA A 24 16.18 8.33 -4.24
N TYR A 25 15.70 9.58 -4.24
CA TYR A 25 14.27 9.91 -4.12
C TYR A 25 13.62 10.28 -5.45
N LEU A 26 14.26 9.94 -6.57
CA LEU A 26 13.71 10.16 -7.90
C LEU A 26 12.32 9.51 -8.00
N ASP A 27 11.34 10.27 -8.49
CA ASP A 27 9.94 9.86 -8.64
C ASP A 27 9.19 9.49 -7.35
N MET A 28 9.70 9.87 -6.17
CA MET A 28 9.03 9.68 -4.86
C MET A 28 8.68 11.03 -4.21
N PRO A 29 7.46 11.56 -4.45
CA PRO A 29 7.04 12.89 -3.99
C PRO A 29 7.15 13.15 -2.48
N GLU A 30 6.86 12.15 -1.63
CA GLU A 30 6.99 12.30 -0.17
C GLU A 30 8.45 12.42 0.27
N ASP A 31 9.34 11.62 -0.33
CA ASP A 31 10.76 11.63 0.02
C ASP A 31 11.48 12.86 -0.55
N ILE A 32 11.08 13.34 -1.72
CA ILE A 32 11.50 14.65 -2.24
C ILE A 32 11.06 15.78 -1.30
N SER A 33 9.82 15.71 -0.78
CA SER A 33 9.30 16.69 0.17
C SER A 33 10.08 16.69 1.49
N LEU A 34 10.47 15.50 1.98
CA LEU A 34 11.29 15.35 3.18
C LEU A 34 12.73 15.81 2.97
N MET A 35 13.30 15.59 1.78
CA MET A 35 14.61 16.12 1.40
C MET A 35 14.62 17.64 1.42
N ILE A 36 13.60 18.29 0.81
CA ILE A 36 13.50 19.75 0.79
C ILE A 36 13.37 20.29 2.23
N LEU A 37 12.52 19.68 3.06
CA LEU A 37 12.37 20.07 4.46
C LEU A 37 13.69 19.94 5.24
N THR A 38 14.41 18.84 5.06
CA THR A 38 15.71 18.61 5.72
C THR A 38 16.79 19.57 5.23
N SER A 39 16.78 19.91 3.94
CA SER A 39 17.67 20.91 3.36
C SER A 39 17.40 22.30 3.95
N MET A 40 16.14 22.63 4.21
CA MET A 40 15.76 23.89 4.87
C MET A 40 16.17 23.92 6.35
N ASP A 41 16.08 22.81 7.08
CA ASP A 41 16.58 22.75 8.46
C ASP A 41 18.09 23.00 8.52
N LEU A 42 18.85 22.40 7.60
CA LEU A 42 20.29 22.64 7.46
C LEU A 42 20.59 24.08 7.06
N TRP A 43 19.80 24.65 6.14
CA TRP A 43 19.92 26.06 5.74
C TRP A 43 19.64 27.00 6.91
N VAL A 44 18.62 26.75 7.74
CA VAL A 44 18.32 27.56 8.93
C VAL A 44 19.48 27.50 9.93
N ALA A 45 20.09 26.33 10.13
CA ALA A 45 21.29 26.21 10.96
C ALA A 45 22.46 27.02 10.39
N LEU A 46 22.66 26.96 9.07
CA LEU A 46 23.68 27.73 8.37
C LEU A 46 23.45 29.25 8.48
N ASP A 47 22.22 29.74 8.25
CA ASP A 47 21.88 31.17 8.34
C ASP A 47 22.10 31.71 9.77
N LYS A 48 21.74 30.93 10.80
CA LYS A 48 22.01 31.28 12.19
C LYS A 48 23.51 31.43 12.47
N CYS A 49 24.32 30.49 11.98
CA CYS A 49 25.77 30.52 12.15
C CYS A 49 26.39 31.70 11.38
N ALA A 50 25.98 31.90 10.13
CA ALA A 50 26.44 32.98 9.28
C ALA A 50 26.11 34.35 9.87
N MET A 51 24.92 34.55 10.44
CA MET A 51 24.55 35.81 11.11
C MET A 51 25.34 36.09 12.40
N GLN A 52 25.85 35.06 13.08
CA GLN A 52 26.74 35.27 14.23
C GLN A 52 28.10 35.81 13.79
N HIS A 53 28.65 35.27 12.69
CA HIS A 53 29.92 35.73 12.13
C HIS A 53 29.77 37.06 11.38
N TYR A 54 28.63 37.30 10.74
CA TYR A 54 28.36 38.46 9.89
C TYR A 54 26.99 39.08 10.22
N PRO A 55 26.90 39.92 11.27
CA PRO A 55 25.62 40.48 11.74
C PRO A 55 24.84 41.27 10.68
N LEU A 56 25.53 41.89 9.72
CA LEU A 56 24.94 42.64 8.60
C LEU A 56 23.95 41.80 7.78
N LEU A 57 24.09 40.47 7.74
CA LEU A 57 23.15 39.59 7.02
C LEU A 57 21.72 39.71 7.54
N ARG A 58 21.54 40.06 8.82
CA ARG A 58 20.22 40.22 9.44
C ARG A 58 19.38 41.30 8.76
N ASP A 59 20.02 42.35 8.25
CA ASP A 59 19.35 43.51 7.67
C ASP A 59 18.73 43.22 6.30
N TYR A 60 19.11 42.10 5.66
CA TYR A 60 18.64 41.71 4.34
C TYR A 60 17.62 40.56 4.40
N ASP A 61 16.63 40.59 3.50
CA ASP A 61 15.66 39.49 3.34
C ASP A 61 16.36 38.25 2.76
N PRO A 62 16.04 37.04 3.25
CA PRO A 62 16.59 35.79 2.71
C PRO A 62 15.97 35.35 1.36
N ASP A 63 14.95 36.06 0.85
CA ASP A 63 14.31 35.92 -0.46
C ASP A 63 13.65 34.56 -0.77
N PHE A 64 13.31 33.77 0.26
CA PHE A 64 12.46 32.59 0.07
C PHE A 64 10.99 33.01 -0.08
N PRO A 65 10.29 32.59 -1.15
CA PRO A 65 8.90 32.95 -1.36
C PRO A 65 8.00 32.22 -0.34
N PRO A 66 6.97 32.88 0.24
CA PRO A 66 6.04 32.24 1.18
C PRO A 66 5.28 31.04 0.60
N SER A 67 5.19 30.94 -0.74
CA SER A 67 4.56 29.83 -1.43
C SER A 67 5.46 28.60 -1.60
N LEU A 68 6.75 28.71 -1.26
CA LEU A 68 7.74 27.66 -1.54
C LEU A 68 7.36 26.30 -0.96
N PHE A 69 6.76 26.27 0.23
CA PHE A 69 6.52 25.02 0.95
C PHE A 69 5.12 24.44 0.76
N LYS A 70 4.21 25.19 0.13
CA LYS A 70 2.83 24.74 -0.14
C LYS A 70 2.70 23.39 -0.87
N PRO A 71 3.64 22.98 -1.75
CA PRO A 71 3.53 21.71 -2.46
C PRO A 71 4.03 20.49 -1.67
N LEU A 72 4.65 20.66 -0.50
CA LEU A 72 5.27 19.56 0.24
C LEU A 72 4.23 18.55 0.76
N LEU A 73 4.55 17.26 0.65
CA LEU A 73 3.77 16.14 1.17
C LEU A 73 4.34 15.68 2.53
N LEU A 74 3.75 16.15 3.64
CA LEU A 74 4.26 15.92 5.01
C LEU A 74 3.20 15.21 5.88
N PRO A 75 3.05 13.88 5.78
CA PRO A 75 1.98 13.14 6.46
C PRO A 75 2.14 13.07 8.00
N ARG A 76 3.31 13.43 8.55
CA ARG A 76 3.58 13.36 10.01
C ARG A 76 3.55 14.74 10.66
N LYS A 77 3.00 14.83 11.87
CA LYS A 77 2.98 16.08 12.66
C LYS A 77 4.38 16.62 12.94
N ALA A 78 5.34 15.78 13.32
CA ALA A 78 6.73 16.21 13.50
C ALA A 78 7.33 16.88 12.25
N GLN A 79 6.97 16.42 11.05
CA GLN A 79 7.41 17.06 9.80
C GLN A 79 6.72 18.41 9.57
N MET A 80 5.42 18.50 9.86
CA MET A 80 4.69 19.77 9.81
C MET A 80 5.17 20.79 10.86
N GLU A 81 5.54 20.34 12.06
CA GLU A 81 6.14 21.19 13.09
C GLU A 81 7.54 21.69 12.70
N ARG A 82 8.36 20.83 12.07
CA ARG A 82 9.64 21.25 11.47
C ARG A 82 9.41 22.34 10.43
N LEU A 83 8.45 22.12 9.52
CA LEU A 83 8.11 23.12 8.51
C LEU A 83 7.63 24.43 9.14
N PHE A 84 6.76 24.35 10.15
CA PHE A 84 6.29 25.53 10.90
C PHE A 84 7.45 26.32 11.53
N ARG A 85 8.45 25.64 12.12
CA ARG A 85 9.64 26.30 12.66
C ARG A 85 10.46 27.01 11.57
N VAL A 86 10.60 26.39 10.40
CA VAL A 86 11.26 27.00 9.23
C VAL A 86 10.49 28.24 8.75
N GLU A 87 9.17 28.15 8.59
CA GLU A 87 8.31 29.26 8.17
C GLU A 87 8.33 30.41 9.18
N GLN A 88 8.26 30.09 10.49
CA GLN A 88 8.34 31.07 11.57
C GLN A 88 9.71 31.76 11.58
N TYR A 89 10.79 31.01 11.38
CA TYR A 89 12.13 31.56 11.28
C TYR A 89 12.26 32.52 10.09
N LEU A 90 11.82 32.12 8.89
CA LEU A 90 11.85 32.97 7.70
C LEU A 90 10.97 34.22 7.84
N ALA A 91 9.78 34.09 8.43
CA ALA A 91 8.92 35.24 8.72
C ALA A 91 9.57 36.22 9.71
N THR A 92 10.27 35.70 10.72
CA THR A 92 11.02 36.52 11.68
C THR A 92 12.20 37.23 11.01
N ARG A 93 12.94 36.52 10.15
CA ARG A 93 14.04 37.08 9.34
C ARG A 93 13.57 38.20 8.43
N ARG A 94 12.46 38.01 7.73
CA ARG A 94 11.83 39.03 6.87
C ARG A 94 11.40 40.25 7.66
N LYS A 95 10.76 40.08 8.82
CA LYS A 95 10.38 41.21 9.69
C LYS A 95 11.58 41.99 10.24
N ALA A 96 12.71 41.31 10.47
CA ALA A 96 13.93 41.94 10.95
C ALA A 96 14.73 42.65 9.85
N SER A 97 14.42 42.40 8.57
CA SER A 97 15.09 43.05 7.44
C SER A 97 14.67 44.51 7.28
N ILE A 98 15.57 45.33 6.74
CA ILE A 98 15.32 46.75 6.48
C ILE A 98 14.53 46.88 5.17
N PRO A 99 13.31 47.47 5.19
CA PRO A 99 12.51 47.65 3.99
C PRO A 99 13.23 48.46 2.91
N GLY A 100 13.22 47.96 1.67
CA GLY A 100 13.80 48.64 0.51
C GLY A 100 15.29 48.37 0.26
N LEU A 101 15.95 47.51 1.06
CA LEU A 101 17.24 46.96 0.67
C LEU A 101 17.08 45.94 -0.46
N PRO A 102 17.99 45.93 -1.46
CA PRO A 102 17.97 44.91 -2.51
C PRO A 102 18.36 43.55 -1.93
N SER A 103 17.93 42.46 -2.57
CA SER A 103 18.40 41.11 -2.25
C SER A 103 19.93 41.04 -2.21
N ILE A 104 20.49 40.25 -1.28
CA ILE A 104 21.95 40.01 -1.23
C ILE A 104 22.48 39.35 -2.51
N PHE A 105 21.59 38.79 -3.33
CA PHE A 105 21.88 38.15 -4.61
C PHE A 105 21.52 39.03 -5.83
N GLN A 106 21.11 40.29 -5.60
CA GLN A 106 20.76 41.26 -6.64
C GLN A 106 21.87 42.33 -6.84
N SER A 107 21.71 43.14 -7.91
CA SER A 107 22.60 44.20 -8.42
C SER A 107 23.69 44.71 -7.46
N VAL A 108 24.94 44.60 -7.93
CA VAL A 108 26.16 45.05 -7.24
C VAL A 108 26.48 46.54 -7.45
N ASN A 109 25.65 47.27 -8.19
CA ASN A 109 25.93 48.66 -8.59
C ASN A 109 25.19 49.71 -7.74
N THR A 110 24.61 49.31 -6.61
CA THR A 110 23.91 50.22 -5.68
C THR A 110 24.65 50.33 -4.36
N GLU A 111 24.75 51.53 -3.79
CA GLU A 111 25.42 51.78 -2.51
C GLU A 111 24.85 50.95 -1.34
N LYS A 112 23.57 50.57 -1.44
CA LYS A 112 22.85 49.80 -0.42
C LYS A 112 23.00 48.27 -0.54
N ASN A 113 23.81 47.77 -1.49
CA ASN A 113 23.99 46.33 -1.62
C ASN A 113 24.87 45.76 -0.49
N PHE A 114 24.72 44.47 -0.21
CA PHE A 114 25.41 43.80 0.88
C PHE A 114 26.94 43.94 0.82
N ALA A 115 27.55 43.79 -0.35
CA ALA A 115 29.00 43.85 -0.50
C ALA A 115 29.57 45.25 -0.23
N VAL A 116 28.88 46.30 -0.68
CA VAL A 116 29.27 47.70 -0.44
C VAL A 116 29.10 48.05 1.03
N MET A 117 27.97 47.68 1.64
CA MET A 117 27.72 47.90 3.06
C MET A 117 28.73 47.14 3.94
N TYR A 118 29.06 45.90 3.57
CA TYR A 118 30.08 45.11 4.26
C TYR A 118 31.47 45.74 4.15
N PHE A 119 31.84 46.19 2.95
CA PHE A 119 33.10 46.91 2.72
C PHE A 119 33.19 48.19 3.57
N GLN A 120 32.11 48.99 3.63
CA GLN A 120 32.04 50.21 4.44
C GLN A 120 32.22 49.94 5.94
N GLN A 121 31.86 48.74 6.41
CA GLN A 121 32.01 48.32 7.81
C GLN A 121 33.33 47.58 8.09
N SER A 122 34.17 47.32 7.07
CA SER A 122 35.39 46.53 7.20
C SER A 122 36.67 47.38 7.04
N PRO A 123 37.34 47.77 8.16
CA PRO A 123 38.58 48.53 8.10
C PRO A 123 39.70 47.82 7.35
N HIS A 124 39.73 46.48 7.42
CA HIS A 124 40.69 45.65 6.71
C HIS A 124 40.56 45.80 5.20
N HIS A 125 39.35 45.65 4.65
CA HIS A 125 39.13 45.79 3.21
C HIS A 125 39.36 47.22 2.72
N GLN A 126 39.06 48.23 3.53
CA GLN A 126 39.37 49.62 3.21
C GLN A 126 40.87 49.91 3.19
N LYS A 127 41.63 49.29 4.09
CA LYS A 127 43.09 49.34 4.04
C LYS A 127 43.61 48.63 2.79
N LEU A 128 43.14 47.42 2.51
CA LEU A 128 43.52 46.67 1.31
C LEU A 128 43.22 47.45 0.02
N ARG A 129 42.06 48.12 -0.07
CA ARG A 129 41.76 49.01 -1.19
C ARG A 129 42.78 50.15 -1.32
N ARG A 130 43.12 50.82 -0.21
CA ARG A 130 44.12 51.90 -0.22
C ARG A 130 45.49 51.38 -0.64
N ASP A 131 45.89 50.21 -0.17
CA ASP A 131 47.15 49.57 -0.52
C ASP A 131 47.19 49.23 -2.02
N ILE A 132 46.11 48.63 -2.55
CA ILE A 132 45.94 48.35 -3.99
C ILE A 132 45.94 49.64 -4.82
N GLU A 133 45.22 50.68 -4.40
CA GLU A 133 45.18 51.96 -5.11
C GLU A 133 46.54 52.68 -5.07
N ALA A 134 47.26 52.61 -3.96
CA ALA A 134 48.61 53.16 -3.81
C ALA A 134 49.62 52.38 -4.68
N GLU A 135 49.56 51.06 -4.66
CA GLU A 135 50.39 50.19 -5.51
C GLU A 135 50.07 50.42 -6.98
N ALA A 136 48.80 50.43 -7.39
CA ALA A 136 48.38 50.73 -8.76
C ALA A 136 48.75 52.16 -9.19
N THR A 137 48.75 53.13 -8.27
CA THR A 137 49.21 54.50 -8.55
C THR A 137 50.72 54.54 -8.72
N ASN A 138 51.47 53.80 -7.89
CA ASN A 138 52.92 53.66 -8.02
C ASN A 138 53.29 52.93 -9.32
N GLU A 139 52.63 51.82 -9.62
CA GLU A 139 52.75 51.09 -10.89
C GLU A 139 52.37 51.97 -12.07
N ARG A 140 51.31 52.77 -11.99
CA ARG A 140 50.93 53.73 -13.04
C ARG A 140 51.98 54.81 -13.21
N SER A 141 52.57 55.32 -12.12
CA SER A 141 53.65 56.30 -12.14
C SER A 141 54.90 55.72 -12.80
N GLN A 142 55.26 54.49 -12.44
CA GLN A 142 56.31 53.71 -13.08
C GLN A 142 55.97 53.39 -14.54
N LYS A 143 54.70 53.09 -14.86
CA LYS A 143 54.22 52.85 -16.23
C LYS A 143 54.17 54.10 -17.07
N VAL A 144 53.98 55.29 -16.49
CA VAL A 144 54.08 56.57 -17.22
C VAL A 144 55.54 56.84 -17.59
N SER A 145 56.48 56.54 -16.69
CA SER A 145 57.92 56.55 -16.98
C SER A 145 58.32 55.47 -18.01
N GLU A 146 57.75 54.27 -17.90
CA GLU A 146 57.97 53.15 -18.84
C GLU A 146 57.24 53.35 -20.18
N LEU A 147 56.13 54.11 -20.24
CA LEU A 147 55.37 54.44 -21.46
C LEU A 147 56.16 55.37 -22.39
N ALA A 148 57.01 56.23 -21.81
CA ALA A 148 57.98 57.01 -22.57
C ALA A 148 59.03 56.10 -23.23
N GLU A 149 59.44 55.02 -22.57
CA GLU A 149 60.41 54.04 -23.06
C GLU A 149 59.81 52.98 -24.02
N LYS A 150 58.57 52.52 -23.76
CA LYS A 150 57.94 51.38 -24.43
C LYS A 150 56.99 51.73 -25.57
N ARG A 151 57.04 52.96 -26.07
CA ARG A 151 56.41 53.39 -27.34
C ARG A 151 56.91 52.62 -28.59
N GLN A 152 57.74 51.57 -28.42
CA GLN A 152 58.35 50.82 -29.52
C GLN A 152 58.19 49.28 -29.51
N ARG A 153 57.49 48.62 -28.56
CA ARG A 153 57.13 47.18 -28.69
C ARG A 153 56.17 46.71 -27.57
N TYR A 154 54.98 46.26 -27.96
CA TYR A 154 53.96 45.56 -27.15
C TYR A 154 53.91 44.09 -27.65
N ALA A 155 53.64 43.03 -26.89
CA ALA A 155 52.64 42.77 -25.86
C ALA A 155 53.06 41.57 -24.98
N GLY A 156 52.57 41.48 -23.74
CA GLY A 156 52.55 40.19 -23.06
C GLY A 156 52.32 40.27 -21.55
N THR A 157 51.11 39.90 -21.10
CA THR A 157 50.84 39.15 -19.84
C THR A 157 49.34 38.88 -19.68
N ARG A 158 48.68 38.31 -20.70
CA ARG A 158 47.29 37.80 -20.59
C ARG A 158 47.22 36.42 -19.90
N ASN A 159 48.34 35.72 -19.75
CA ASN A 159 48.36 34.29 -19.37
C ASN A 159 48.63 34.01 -17.89
N TYR A 160 48.86 35.03 -17.04
CA TYR A 160 49.33 34.81 -15.66
C TYR A 160 48.27 34.96 -14.57
N PHE A 161 46.99 35.19 -14.92
CA PHE A 161 45.91 35.23 -13.93
C PHE A 161 45.03 33.99 -14.02
N LYS A 162 45.19 33.05 -13.08
CA LYS A 162 44.21 32.00 -12.78
C LYS A 162 43.66 32.24 -11.37
N SER A 163 42.43 32.73 -11.30
CA SER A 163 41.63 32.72 -10.07
C SER A 163 40.82 31.43 -10.04
N GLN A 164 40.83 30.70 -8.91
CA GLN A 164 39.78 29.73 -8.61
C GLN A 164 38.54 30.52 -8.20
N ALA A 165 37.71 30.87 -9.17
CA ALA A 165 36.47 31.59 -8.91
C ALA A 165 35.42 30.62 -8.36
N GLY A 166 34.82 30.97 -7.21
CA GLY A 166 33.71 30.22 -6.61
C GLY A 166 32.48 30.13 -7.53
N ARG A 167 31.45 29.39 -7.11
CA ARG A 167 30.24 29.15 -7.91
C ARG A 167 29.49 30.42 -8.32
N ILE A 168 29.36 31.39 -7.41
CA ILE A 168 28.74 32.67 -7.71
C ILE A 168 29.84 33.68 -8.03
N GLN A 169 29.77 34.28 -9.22
CA GLN A 169 30.83 35.12 -9.78
C GLN A 169 30.27 36.46 -10.23
N LEU A 170 31.10 37.51 -10.16
CA LEU A 170 30.78 38.81 -10.75
C LEU A 170 31.11 38.78 -12.24
N THR A 171 30.10 38.91 -13.11
CA THR A 171 30.30 38.93 -14.57
C THR A 171 29.54 40.09 -15.19
N SER A 172 29.88 40.50 -16.41
CA SER A 172 29.22 41.64 -17.06
C SER A 172 28.17 41.22 -18.09
N THR A 173 27.00 41.85 -18.04
CA THR A 173 25.91 41.67 -19.02
C THR A 173 26.20 42.33 -20.37
N THR A 174 27.22 43.19 -20.42
CA THR A 174 27.61 44.00 -21.59
C THR A 174 29.03 43.65 -22.02
N LYS A 175 29.26 43.53 -23.33
CA LYS A 175 30.60 43.25 -23.85
C LYS A 175 31.55 44.42 -23.55
N PRO A 176 32.79 44.16 -23.09
CA PRO A 176 33.77 45.23 -22.92
C PRO A 176 34.08 45.91 -24.25
N PHE A 177 34.43 47.19 -24.21
CA PHE A 177 34.75 47.95 -25.43
C PHE A 177 35.93 47.38 -26.22
N VAL A 178 36.81 46.62 -25.57
CA VAL A 178 37.93 45.92 -26.23
C VAL A 178 37.51 44.75 -27.12
N VAL A 179 36.25 44.29 -27.06
CA VAL A 179 35.71 43.20 -27.92
C VAL A 179 34.41 43.57 -28.63
N SER A 180 34.01 44.84 -28.56
CA SER A 180 32.84 45.37 -29.29
C SER A 180 33.28 46.24 -30.47
N HIS A 181 32.32 46.73 -31.26
CA HIS A 181 32.59 47.59 -32.41
C HIS A 181 33.23 48.94 -32.03
N TYR A 182 33.28 49.29 -30.74
CA TYR A 182 33.99 50.46 -30.22
C TYR A 182 35.51 50.27 -30.14
N ARG A 183 36.03 49.04 -30.37
CA ARG A 183 37.47 48.73 -30.32
C ARG A 183 38.28 49.53 -31.34
N TYR A 184 37.70 49.84 -32.49
CA TYR A 184 38.38 50.53 -33.58
C TYR A 184 37.68 51.85 -33.87
N LYS A 185 38.47 52.92 -33.98
CA LYS A 185 38.01 54.22 -34.46
C LYS A 185 38.92 54.67 -35.60
N GLU A 186 38.31 55.16 -36.66
CA GLU A 186 39.05 55.83 -37.72
C GLU A 186 39.77 57.05 -37.16
N VAL A 187 41.03 57.20 -37.51
CA VAL A 187 41.88 58.30 -37.02
C VAL A 187 41.27 59.67 -37.36
N SER A 188 40.59 59.78 -38.49
CA SER A 188 39.85 60.98 -38.93
C SER A 188 38.70 61.37 -38.00
N GLN A 189 38.15 60.42 -37.24
CA GLN A 189 36.98 60.61 -36.38
C GLN A 189 37.33 60.53 -34.88
N ALA A 190 38.59 60.22 -34.54
CA ALA A 190 39.02 59.98 -33.16
C ALA A 190 39.16 61.29 -32.37
N ASN A 191 38.49 61.37 -31.23
CA ASN A 191 38.59 62.47 -30.27
C ASN A 191 38.60 61.94 -28.83
N LYS A 192 38.86 62.83 -27.86
CA LYS A 192 38.99 62.44 -26.45
C LYS A 192 37.76 61.73 -25.89
N THR A 193 36.55 62.14 -26.29
CA THR A 193 35.29 61.62 -25.75
C THR A 193 34.91 60.27 -26.36
N ASN A 194 35.29 59.99 -27.60
CA ASN A 194 34.99 58.71 -28.27
C ASN A 194 36.12 57.68 -28.22
N THR A 195 37.32 58.09 -27.78
CA THR A 195 38.48 57.21 -27.60
C THR A 195 38.66 56.82 -26.14
N CYS A 196 38.47 57.77 -25.20
CA CYS A 196 38.55 57.53 -23.75
C CYS A 196 37.13 57.41 -23.16
N VAL A 197 36.43 56.34 -23.54
CA VAL A 197 35.08 56.07 -23.04
C VAL A 197 35.11 55.52 -21.61
N ASN A 198 34.12 55.90 -20.80
CA ASN A 198 33.92 55.34 -19.46
C ASN A 198 33.73 53.82 -19.54
N ASN A 199 34.07 53.06 -18.49
CA ASN A 199 33.85 51.62 -18.49
C ASN A 199 32.36 51.29 -18.77
N GLY A 200 32.08 50.64 -19.89
CA GLY A 200 30.73 50.25 -20.30
C GLY A 200 30.24 48.93 -19.68
N LEU A 201 31.07 48.25 -18.88
CA LEU A 201 30.73 46.99 -18.23
C LEU A 201 29.71 47.21 -17.12
N THR A 202 28.54 46.58 -17.27
CA THR A 202 27.54 46.47 -16.22
C THR A 202 27.70 45.12 -15.53
N TYR A 203 28.12 45.11 -14.27
CA TYR A 203 28.37 43.88 -13.52
C TYR A 203 27.11 43.35 -12.81
N SER A 204 26.97 42.03 -12.75
CA SER A 204 25.92 41.31 -12.03
C SER A 204 26.42 39.94 -11.56
N LEU A 205 25.74 39.34 -10.59
CA LEU A 205 26.09 38.02 -10.06
C LEU A 205 25.60 36.91 -11.00
N TYR A 206 26.45 35.93 -11.25
CA TYR A 206 26.24 34.82 -12.16
C TYR A 206 26.56 33.49 -11.48
N ASP A 207 25.66 32.51 -11.57
CA ASP A 207 25.89 31.15 -11.10
C ASP A 207 26.58 30.36 -12.22
N SER A 208 27.88 30.12 -12.06
CA SER A 208 28.70 29.42 -13.06
C SER A 208 28.37 27.94 -13.18
N LYS A 209 27.75 27.32 -12.16
CA LYS A 209 27.30 25.92 -12.20
C LYS A 209 26.00 25.78 -13.00
N ARG A 210 25.07 26.73 -12.83
CA ARG A 210 23.78 26.75 -13.54
C ARG A 210 23.79 27.50 -14.86
N MET A 211 24.88 28.22 -15.14
CA MET A 211 25.05 29.06 -16.31
C MET A 211 23.92 30.10 -16.48
N ARG A 212 23.52 30.74 -15.37
CA ARG A 212 22.42 31.72 -15.33
C ARG A 212 22.71 32.90 -14.41
N TRP A 213 22.06 34.03 -14.66
CA TRP A 213 22.11 35.20 -13.78
C TRP A 213 21.33 34.94 -12.49
N THR A 214 21.87 35.30 -11.33
CA THR A 214 21.22 35.05 -10.04
C THR A 214 19.86 35.77 -9.94
N LYS A 215 19.74 36.97 -10.53
CA LYS A 215 18.48 37.74 -10.57
C LYS A 215 17.31 37.00 -11.23
N GLU A 216 17.60 36.06 -12.13
CA GLU A 216 16.59 35.26 -12.84
C GLU A 216 16.13 34.05 -12.01
N LEU A 217 16.82 33.76 -10.90
CA LEU A 217 16.52 32.66 -9.99
C LEU A 217 15.78 33.15 -8.73
N LEU A 218 15.83 34.44 -8.42
CA LEU A 218 15.16 35.06 -7.28
C LEU A 218 13.64 35.11 -7.51
N ASN A 219 12.85 34.77 -6.48
CA ASN A 219 11.39 34.62 -6.54
C ASN A 219 10.84 33.57 -7.53
N CYS A 220 11.71 32.85 -8.25
CA CYS A 220 11.34 31.76 -9.16
C CYS A 220 11.51 30.36 -8.54
N CYS A 221 11.93 30.27 -7.28
CA CYS A 221 11.98 29.00 -6.55
C CYS A 221 10.55 28.49 -6.31
N ASP A 222 10.13 27.58 -7.19
CA ASP A 222 8.84 26.92 -7.12
C ASP A 222 9.03 25.41 -7.23
N VAL A 223 8.64 24.68 -6.19
CA VAL A 223 8.71 23.22 -6.16
C VAL A 223 7.41 22.58 -6.64
N ARG A 224 6.42 23.38 -7.06
CA ARG A 224 5.12 22.91 -7.59
C ARG A 224 5.23 21.97 -8.78
N GLU A 225 6.33 21.99 -9.52
CA GLU A 225 6.51 21.03 -10.62
C GLU A 225 7.14 19.70 -10.19
N LYS A 226 7.68 19.62 -8.97
CA LYS A 226 8.45 18.48 -8.47
C LYS A 226 7.74 17.68 -7.39
N CYS A 227 6.78 18.28 -6.69
CA CYS A 227 6.10 17.66 -5.54
C CYS A 227 4.73 17.04 -5.86
N PRO A 228 3.94 17.50 -6.85
CA PRO A 228 2.74 16.78 -7.27
C PRO A 228 3.11 15.58 -8.16
N PRO A 229 2.33 14.48 -8.10
CA PRO A 229 2.48 13.37 -9.03
C PRO A 229 2.36 13.83 -10.48
N LYS A 230 3.19 13.27 -11.37
CA LYS A 230 3.11 13.53 -12.81
C LYS A 230 2.09 12.58 -13.43
N LEU A 231 1.15 13.14 -14.17
CA LEU A 231 0.23 12.38 -14.98
C LEU A 231 1.01 11.76 -16.15
N PRO A 232 0.77 10.48 -16.47
CA PRO A 232 1.33 9.81 -17.63
C PRO A 232 0.87 10.50 -18.93
N ALA A 233 1.63 10.29 -20.00
CA ALA A 233 1.23 10.73 -21.33
C ALA A 233 -0.07 10.01 -21.72
N GLY A 234 -1.13 10.77 -22.01
CA GLY A 234 -2.45 10.20 -22.22
C GLY A 234 -3.58 11.23 -22.22
N PRO A 235 -4.85 10.78 -22.13
CA PRO A 235 -6.03 11.64 -22.21
C PRO A 235 -6.04 12.77 -21.17
N TYR A 236 -5.46 12.50 -20.00
CA TYR A 236 -5.37 13.39 -18.86
C TYR A 236 -4.12 14.31 -18.89
N GLY A 237 -3.21 14.16 -19.85
CA GLY A 237 -1.93 14.87 -19.84
C GLY A 237 -2.07 16.40 -19.83
N ARG A 238 -3.13 16.94 -20.42
CA ARG A 238 -3.44 18.39 -20.41
C ARG A 238 -4.04 18.88 -19.09
N LEU A 239 -4.46 17.99 -18.21
CA LEU A 239 -5.10 18.28 -16.92
C LEU A 239 -4.11 18.34 -15.74
N GLN A 240 -2.80 18.27 -16.00
CA GLN A 240 -1.76 18.35 -14.96
C GLN A 240 -1.90 19.60 -14.08
N TYR A 241 -2.44 20.71 -14.60
CA TYR A 241 -2.67 21.92 -13.82
C TYR A 241 -3.64 21.69 -12.63
N ALA A 242 -4.63 20.81 -12.79
CA ALA A 242 -5.59 20.46 -11.73
C ALA A 242 -4.95 19.62 -10.62
N VAL A 243 -3.86 18.90 -10.93
CA VAL A 243 -3.00 18.19 -9.96
C VAL A 243 -1.96 19.14 -9.35
N ASN A 244 -1.52 20.17 -10.07
CA ASN A 244 -0.47 21.07 -9.56
C ASN A 244 -0.99 22.14 -8.59
N ASN A 245 -2.25 22.56 -8.70
CA ASN A 245 -2.77 23.67 -7.91
C ASN A 245 -4.27 23.52 -7.60
N THR A 246 -4.79 24.43 -6.77
CA THR A 246 -6.21 24.50 -6.38
C THR A 246 -6.83 25.86 -6.68
N ILE A 247 -6.16 26.68 -7.51
CA ILE A 247 -6.52 28.09 -7.74
C ILE A 247 -7.51 28.26 -8.88
N HIS A 248 -7.60 27.27 -9.76
CA HIS A 248 -8.54 27.25 -10.87
C HIS A 248 -9.98 27.17 -10.33
N THR A 249 -10.91 27.77 -11.09
CA THR A 249 -12.34 27.79 -10.78
C THR A 249 -13.11 26.80 -11.65
N SER A 250 -14.29 26.38 -11.19
CA SER A 250 -15.15 25.49 -11.99
C SER A 250 -15.55 26.10 -13.34
N ASN A 251 -15.67 27.43 -13.42
CA ASN A 251 -15.98 28.13 -14.68
C ASN A 251 -14.81 28.09 -15.67
N GLU A 252 -13.56 28.21 -15.18
CA GLU A 252 -12.37 28.05 -16.02
C GLU A 252 -12.22 26.62 -16.56
N VAL A 253 -12.61 25.62 -15.76
CA VAL A 253 -12.65 24.21 -16.19
C VAL A 253 -13.71 24.01 -17.28
N ILE A 254 -14.90 24.61 -17.15
CA ILE A 254 -15.95 24.55 -18.18
C ILE A 254 -15.49 25.24 -19.48
N ALA A 255 -14.88 26.43 -19.36
CA ALA A 255 -14.41 27.20 -20.51
C ALA A 255 -13.31 26.48 -21.31
N SER A 256 -12.55 25.60 -20.68
CA SER A 256 -11.46 24.82 -21.30
C SER A 256 -11.88 23.44 -21.80
N GLN A 257 -13.17 23.07 -21.74
CA GLN A 257 -13.65 21.76 -22.19
C GLN A 257 -13.31 21.43 -23.65
N ALA A 258 -13.27 22.45 -24.52
CA ALA A 258 -12.88 22.29 -25.93
C ALA A 258 -11.41 21.90 -26.12
N GLU A 259 -10.56 22.08 -25.09
CA GLU A 259 -9.13 21.75 -25.12
C GLU A 259 -8.85 20.33 -24.60
N GLY A 260 -9.88 19.64 -24.10
CA GLY A 260 -9.82 18.27 -23.59
C GLY A 260 -9.56 17.22 -24.66
N SER A 261 -9.08 16.05 -24.24
CA SER A 261 -8.91 14.91 -25.13
C SER A 261 -10.28 14.36 -25.56
N GLU A 262 -10.45 14.02 -26.84
CA GLU A 262 -11.65 13.32 -27.34
C GLU A 262 -11.88 11.96 -26.68
N ALA A 263 -10.83 11.40 -26.04
CA ALA A 263 -10.93 10.15 -25.28
C ALA A 263 -11.56 10.32 -23.87
N LEU A 264 -11.81 11.56 -23.41
CA LEU A 264 -12.49 11.84 -22.14
C LEU A 264 -13.91 12.34 -22.40
N THR A 265 -14.86 11.90 -21.59
CA THR A 265 -16.21 12.50 -21.64
C THR A 265 -16.18 13.91 -21.06
N LEU A 266 -17.09 14.79 -21.49
CA LEU A 266 -17.21 16.15 -20.94
C LEU A 266 -17.45 16.15 -19.42
N HIS A 267 -18.16 15.15 -18.92
CA HIS A 267 -18.42 14.95 -17.49
C HIS A 267 -17.16 14.53 -16.75
N GLU A 268 -16.38 13.60 -17.29
CA GLU A 268 -15.11 13.13 -16.74
C GLU A 268 -14.04 14.23 -16.71
N PHE A 269 -13.91 14.99 -17.80
CA PHE A 269 -13.05 16.17 -17.88
C PHE A 269 -13.41 17.20 -16.80
N TYR A 270 -14.71 17.49 -16.66
CA TYR A 270 -15.20 18.44 -15.65
C TYR A 270 -15.01 17.92 -14.21
N ALA A 271 -15.30 16.64 -13.95
CA ALA A 271 -15.12 16.04 -12.63
C ALA A 271 -13.64 16.06 -12.22
N PHE A 272 -12.74 15.73 -13.14
CA PHE A 272 -11.30 15.71 -12.89
C PHE A 272 -10.77 17.12 -12.64
N GLY A 273 -11.15 18.07 -13.50
CA GLY A 273 -10.75 19.45 -13.38
C GLY A 273 -11.34 20.17 -12.16
N THR A 274 -12.51 19.76 -11.67
CA THR A 274 -13.17 20.42 -10.52
C THR A 274 -12.93 19.77 -9.16
N LEU A 275 -12.33 18.58 -9.11
CA LEU A 275 -12.11 17.88 -7.83
C LEU A 275 -11.32 18.75 -6.85
N ARG A 276 -10.34 19.51 -7.36
CA ARG A 276 -9.43 20.33 -6.55
C ARG A 276 -9.63 21.83 -6.71
N THR A 277 -10.77 22.26 -7.27
CA THR A 277 -11.15 23.68 -7.27
C THR A 277 -11.42 24.14 -5.84
N GLY A 278 -10.56 25.00 -5.31
CA GLY A 278 -10.64 25.52 -3.95
C GLY A 278 -10.04 24.60 -2.89
N HIS A 279 -9.05 25.11 -2.17
CA HIS A 279 -8.27 24.36 -1.18
C HIS A 279 -9.07 23.81 0.03
N ARG A 280 -10.26 24.36 0.33
CA ARG A 280 -11.13 23.91 1.46
C ARG A 280 -12.16 22.86 1.07
N LEU A 281 -12.33 22.60 -0.23
CA LEU A 281 -13.42 21.79 -0.74
C LEU A 281 -12.97 20.38 -1.14
N GLN A 282 -11.67 20.10 -1.09
CA GLN A 282 -11.08 18.87 -1.61
C GLN A 282 -11.77 17.61 -1.05
N TRP A 283 -11.91 17.48 0.27
CA TRP A 283 -12.61 16.33 0.88
C TRP A 283 -14.10 16.25 0.52
N ARG A 284 -14.79 17.39 0.36
CA ARG A 284 -16.22 17.42 -0.04
C ARG A 284 -16.38 17.04 -1.50
N ASN A 285 -15.46 17.46 -2.37
CA ASN A 285 -15.43 17.12 -3.78
C ASN A 285 -15.06 15.65 -3.98
N ILE A 286 -14.12 15.10 -3.21
CA ILE A 286 -13.83 13.66 -3.18
C ILE A 286 -15.10 12.88 -2.79
N ALA A 287 -15.80 13.29 -1.72
CA ALA A 287 -17.05 12.65 -1.30
C ALA A 287 -18.16 12.75 -2.38
N ARG A 288 -18.24 13.89 -3.08
CA ARG A 288 -19.15 14.09 -4.21
C ARG A 288 -18.81 13.14 -5.36
N GLU A 289 -17.55 13.05 -5.77
CA GLU A 289 -17.13 12.15 -6.86
C GLU A 289 -17.28 10.67 -6.51
N LEU A 290 -17.08 10.29 -5.25
CA LEU A 290 -17.38 8.94 -4.75
C LEU A 290 -18.87 8.58 -4.88
N THR A 291 -19.75 9.58 -4.87
CA THR A 291 -21.20 9.42 -5.06
C THR A 291 -21.56 9.48 -6.54
N ALA A 292 -20.99 10.42 -7.28
CA ALA A 292 -21.31 10.68 -8.68
C ALA A 292 -20.73 9.61 -9.63
N ARG A 293 -19.63 8.95 -9.23
CA ARG A 293 -18.93 7.89 -10.00
C ARG A 293 -18.55 8.31 -11.43
N VAL A 294 -18.29 9.60 -11.63
CA VAL A 294 -17.94 10.18 -12.94
C VAL A 294 -16.46 9.93 -13.28
N LEU A 295 -15.61 9.83 -12.26
CA LEU A 295 -14.20 9.47 -12.42
C LEU A 295 -14.00 7.96 -12.23
N ASP A 296 -13.16 7.35 -13.06
CA ASP A 296 -12.69 5.98 -12.84
C ASP A 296 -11.55 5.98 -11.81
N PHE A 297 -11.79 5.36 -10.65
CA PHE A 297 -10.81 5.28 -9.55
C PHE A 297 -9.76 4.19 -9.78
N ASN A 298 -9.91 3.35 -10.80
CA ASN A 298 -8.94 2.32 -11.17
C ASN A 298 -7.82 2.85 -12.06
N CYS A 299 -7.96 4.05 -12.63
CA CYS A 299 -6.92 4.67 -13.42
C CYS A 299 -5.92 5.45 -12.55
N HIS A 300 -4.66 5.46 -13.00
CA HIS A 300 -3.55 6.05 -12.26
C HIS A 300 -3.71 7.57 -12.10
N GLU A 301 -4.33 8.22 -13.08
CA GLU A 301 -4.51 9.66 -13.15
C GLU A 301 -5.48 10.16 -12.09
N THR A 302 -6.61 9.47 -11.92
CA THR A 302 -7.57 9.75 -10.85
C THR A 302 -6.95 9.44 -9.49
N HIS A 303 -6.16 8.36 -9.37
CA HIS A 303 -5.43 8.07 -8.13
C HIS A 303 -4.43 9.18 -7.76
N ALA A 304 -3.65 9.67 -8.72
CA ALA A 304 -2.73 10.79 -8.55
C ALA A 304 -3.45 12.07 -8.07
N LEU A 305 -4.60 12.38 -8.67
CA LEU A 305 -5.42 13.53 -8.31
C LEU A 305 -5.98 13.40 -6.87
N LEU A 306 -6.48 12.22 -6.50
CA LEU A 306 -7.04 11.95 -5.17
C LEU A 306 -5.98 11.96 -4.06
N THR A 307 -4.82 11.35 -4.32
CA THR A 307 -3.69 11.31 -3.39
C THR A 307 -3.18 12.73 -3.13
N GLN A 308 -3.02 13.52 -4.19
CA GLN A 308 -2.66 14.94 -4.06
C GLN A 308 -3.73 15.73 -3.30
N ALA A 309 -5.02 15.45 -3.52
CA ALA A 309 -6.11 16.14 -2.83
C ALA A 309 -6.19 15.81 -1.33
N ALA A 310 -5.93 14.56 -0.97
CA ALA A 310 -6.01 14.07 0.40
C ALA A 310 -4.80 14.46 1.25
N TRP A 311 -3.60 14.53 0.66
CA TRP A 311 -2.34 14.67 1.39
C TRP A 311 -1.68 16.05 1.27
N GLN A 312 -2.19 16.93 0.39
CA GLN A 312 -1.70 18.30 0.31
C GLN A 312 -2.03 19.07 1.59
N VAL A 313 -1.03 19.77 2.13
CA VAL A 313 -1.19 20.65 3.30
C VAL A 313 -2.18 21.78 2.98
N GLY A 314 -3.31 21.82 3.69
CA GLY A 314 -4.30 22.91 3.63
C GLY A 314 -4.03 24.01 4.66
N PRO A 315 -4.65 25.20 4.52
CA PRO A 315 -4.55 26.27 5.52
C PRO A 315 -5.29 25.92 6.82
N PHE A 316 -4.79 26.45 7.93
CA PHE A 316 -5.26 26.19 9.29
C PHE A 316 -6.78 26.42 9.45
N GLY A 317 -7.51 25.37 9.84
CA GLY A 317 -8.97 25.37 10.08
C GLY A 317 -9.33 24.84 11.47
N LYS A 318 -10.40 25.37 12.07
CA LYS A 318 -10.79 25.18 13.48
C LYS A 318 -11.73 23.99 13.77
N GLU A 319 -12.11 23.17 12.78
CA GLU A 319 -12.96 21.99 13.02
C GLU A 319 -12.14 20.69 13.05
N ARG A 320 -12.27 19.90 14.13
CA ARG A 320 -11.49 18.68 14.37
C ARG A 320 -12.03 17.52 13.51
N ALA A 321 -11.23 17.03 12.57
CA ALA A 321 -11.56 15.93 11.65
C ALA A 321 -12.18 14.70 12.34
N ARG A 322 -11.72 14.36 13.56
CA ARG A 322 -12.23 13.26 14.39
C ARG A 322 -13.73 13.32 14.67
N ALA A 323 -14.25 14.51 15.01
CA ALA A 323 -15.67 14.68 15.33
C ALA A 323 -16.56 14.49 14.10
N ILE A 324 -16.05 14.83 12.90
CA ILE A 324 -16.77 14.68 11.64
C ILE A 324 -16.79 13.21 11.22
N SER A 325 -15.63 12.54 11.24
CA SER A 325 -15.53 11.13 10.86
C SER A 325 -16.38 10.24 11.78
N LEU A 326 -16.35 10.48 13.09
CA LEU A 326 -17.17 9.72 14.05
C LEU A 326 -18.67 9.88 13.78
N ARG A 327 -19.12 11.11 13.52
CA ARG A 327 -20.52 11.40 13.19
C ARG A 327 -20.95 10.68 11.92
N TRP A 328 -20.07 10.58 10.93
CA TRP A 328 -20.34 9.84 9.70
C TRP A 328 -20.38 8.33 9.94
N THR A 329 -19.47 7.78 10.74
CA THR A 329 -19.51 6.36 11.15
C THR A 329 -20.86 6.01 11.78
N ARG A 330 -21.31 6.81 12.76
CA ARG A 330 -22.61 6.59 13.45
C ARG A 330 -23.81 6.67 12.50
N LYS A 331 -23.84 7.67 11.62
CA LYS A 331 -24.91 7.81 10.61
C LYS A 331 -24.96 6.64 9.62
N LEU A 332 -23.80 6.15 9.19
CA LEU A 332 -23.72 4.98 8.31
C LEU A 332 -24.17 3.70 9.04
N GLY A 333 -23.79 3.55 10.31
CA GLY A 333 -24.27 2.46 11.17
C GLY A 333 -25.79 2.44 11.33
N GLN A 334 -26.43 3.60 11.54
CA GLN A 334 -27.89 3.73 11.60
C GLN A 334 -28.55 3.34 10.27
N LYS A 335 -28.07 3.86 9.15
CA LYS A 335 -28.59 3.51 7.82
C LYS A 335 -28.46 2.03 7.49
N LEU A 336 -27.43 1.36 8.04
CA LEU A 336 -27.24 -0.08 7.85
C LEU A 336 -28.26 -0.90 8.65
N GLN A 337 -28.81 -0.38 9.75
CA GLN A 337 -29.92 -1.02 10.48
C GLN A 337 -31.26 -0.87 9.74
N GLU A 338 -31.41 0.16 8.91
CA GLU A 338 -32.65 0.50 8.18
C GLU A 338 -32.65 0.08 6.69
N GLY A 339 -31.51 -0.40 6.16
CA GLY A 339 -31.28 -0.59 4.73
C GLY A 339 -31.81 -1.91 4.14
N GLN A 340 -32.15 -1.89 2.85
CA GLN A 340 -32.56 -3.07 2.07
C GLN A 340 -31.35 -3.93 1.63
N GLU A 341 -31.59 -5.21 1.31
CA GLU A 341 -30.56 -6.25 1.19
C GLU A 341 -29.46 -5.97 0.14
N GLU A 342 -29.79 -5.34 -1.00
CA GLU A 342 -28.83 -4.98 -2.05
C GLU A 342 -27.86 -3.84 -1.63
N GLU A 343 -28.28 -2.95 -0.73
CA GLU A 343 -27.47 -1.80 -0.29
C GLU A 343 -26.52 -2.16 0.87
N LEU A 344 -26.80 -3.23 1.61
CA LEU A 344 -26.09 -3.61 2.83
C LEU A 344 -24.60 -3.90 2.61
N LYS A 345 -24.22 -4.54 1.49
CA LYS A 345 -22.79 -4.83 1.20
C LYS A 345 -21.98 -3.55 1.02
N THR A 346 -22.53 -2.60 0.28
CA THR A 346 -21.88 -1.30 0.02
C THR A 346 -21.82 -0.47 1.30
N LEU A 347 -22.93 -0.41 2.05
CA LEU A 347 -22.99 0.32 3.32
C LEU A 347 -22.04 -0.28 4.36
N ASN A 348 -21.88 -1.60 4.42
CA ASN A 348 -20.94 -2.27 5.33
C ASN A 348 -19.48 -1.87 5.03
N ALA A 349 -19.08 -1.93 3.76
CA ALA A 349 -17.75 -1.51 3.34
C ALA A 349 -17.46 -0.03 3.64
N ARG A 350 -18.46 0.85 3.46
CA ARG A 350 -18.35 2.28 3.76
C ARG A 350 -18.29 2.57 5.27
N THR A 351 -19.03 1.81 6.06
CA THR A 351 -19.02 1.92 7.53
C THR A 351 -17.65 1.50 8.08
N LEU A 352 -17.10 0.39 7.57
CA LEU A 352 -15.76 -0.08 7.89
C LEU A 352 -14.69 0.95 7.50
N GLU A 353 -14.74 1.48 6.29
CA GLU A 353 -13.81 2.51 5.80
C GLU A 353 -13.85 3.79 6.67
N MET A 354 -15.03 4.21 7.10
CA MET A 354 -15.19 5.41 7.93
C MET A 354 -14.69 5.18 9.37
N ALA A 355 -14.98 4.03 9.97
CA ALA A 355 -14.46 3.66 11.29
C ALA A 355 -12.93 3.60 11.29
N LEU A 356 -12.32 3.00 10.26
CA LEU A 356 -10.87 2.98 10.08
C LEU A 356 -10.28 4.37 9.90
N THR A 357 -10.97 5.25 9.18
CA THR A 357 -10.55 6.65 8.97
C THR A 357 -10.61 7.45 10.28
N CYS A 358 -11.68 7.26 11.06
CA CYS A 358 -11.85 7.89 12.36
C CYS A 358 -10.78 7.42 13.36
N HIS A 359 -10.56 6.10 13.46
CA HIS A 359 -9.49 5.52 14.26
C HIS A 359 -8.10 6.01 13.80
N GLY A 360 -7.90 6.19 12.50
CA GLY A 360 -6.67 6.75 11.92
C GLY A 360 -6.33 8.17 12.41
N THR A 361 -7.28 8.92 12.98
CA THR A 361 -7.01 10.25 13.57
C THR A 361 -6.15 10.20 14.85
N PHE A 362 -5.94 9.01 15.42
CA PHE A 362 -5.03 8.78 16.54
C PHE A 362 -3.62 8.36 16.09
N ASN A 363 -3.36 8.23 14.79
CA ASN A 363 -2.04 7.91 14.24
C ASN A 363 -1.09 9.12 14.29
N VAL A 364 -0.72 9.53 15.50
CA VAL A 364 0.22 10.63 15.78
C VAL A 364 1.50 10.09 16.41
N ASP A 365 2.53 10.94 16.52
CA ASP A 365 3.77 10.57 17.21
C ASP A 365 3.50 10.16 18.68
N PRO A 366 4.16 9.12 19.22
CA PRO A 366 3.84 8.53 20.53
C PRO A 366 3.79 9.52 21.71
N HIS A 367 4.64 10.55 21.69
CA HIS A 367 4.70 11.60 22.71
C HIS A 367 3.41 12.43 22.81
N HIS A 368 2.54 12.40 21.80
CA HIS A 368 1.26 13.10 21.81
C HIS A 368 0.08 12.23 22.25
N LEU A 369 0.26 10.90 22.33
CA LEU A 369 -0.80 9.97 22.66
C LEU A 369 -1.38 10.18 24.07
N PRO A 370 -0.60 10.46 25.13
CA PRO A 370 -1.15 10.71 26.46
C PRO A 370 -2.13 11.90 26.48
N TYR A 371 -1.85 12.96 25.73
CA TYR A 371 -2.73 14.14 25.62
C TYR A 371 -3.96 13.90 24.75
N LEU A 372 -3.88 12.96 23.79
CA LEU A 372 -5.01 12.59 22.94
C LEU A 372 -5.94 11.56 23.59
N LEU A 373 -5.46 10.84 24.61
CA LEU A 373 -6.22 9.85 25.38
C LEU A 373 -6.45 10.33 26.82
N GLU A 374 -6.37 11.65 27.03
CA GLU A 374 -6.59 12.26 28.34
C GLU A 374 -8.07 12.22 28.73
N SER A 375 -8.97 12.41 27.75
CA SER A 375 -10.41 12.45 27.96
C SER A 375 -11.09 11.09 27.82
N ASP A 376 -12.14 10.87 28.62
CA ASP A 376 -13.00 9.69 28.52
C ASP A 376 -13.66 9.59 27.15
N GLU A 377 -14.00 10.73 26.53
CA GLU A 377 -14.57 10.75 25.18
C GLU A 377 -13.59 10.20 24.14
N ASP A 378 -12.30 10.54 24.21
CA ASP A 378 -11.32 10.05 23.25
C ASP A 378 -11.09 8.54 23.37
N ILE A 379 -11.07 8.01 24.61
CA ILE A 379 -11.03 6.56 24.86
C ILE A 379 -12.28 5.90 24.27
N ALA A 380 -13.46 6.51 24.46
CA ALA A 380 -14.71 6.01 23.90
C ALA A 380 -14.70 5.99 22.36
N VAL A 381 -14.14 7.02 21.70
CA VAL A 381 -14.01 7.04 20.24
C VAL A 381 -13.13 5.89 19.74
N VAL A 382 -12.01 5.62 20.41
CA VAL A 382 -11.11 4.52 20.04
C VAL A 382 -11.83 3.18 20.21
N ALA A 383 -12.45 2.94 21.37
CA ALA A 383 -13.17 1.71 21.63
C ALA A 383 -14.34 1.49 20.66
N GLU A 384 -15.15 2.53 20.39
CA GLU A 384 -16.28 2.47 19.45
C GLU A 384 -15.79 2.13 18.04
N CYS A 385 -14.74 2.81 17.57
CA CYS A 385 -14.19 2.52 16.25
C CYS A 385 -13.61 1.10 16.18
N SER A 386 -12.95 0.63 17.24
CA SER A 386 -12.36 -0.71 17.27
C SER A 386 -13.41 -1.82 17.25
N ILE A 387 -14.49 -1.67 18.01
CA ILE A 387 -15.62 -2.60 18.00
C ILE A 387 -16.31 -2.60 16.63
N ILE A 388 -16.55 -1.43 16.05
CA ILE A 388 -17.15 -1.33 14.70
C ILE A 388 -16.22 -1.97 13.65
N VAL A 389 -14.91 -1.75 13.72
CA VAL A 389 -13.97 -2.39 12.79
C VAL A 389 -13.99 -3.90 12.97
N HIS A 390 -13.99 -4.40 14.21
CA HIS A 390 -14.08 -5.83 14.51
C HIS A 390 -15.35 -6.46 13.91
N ASP A 391 -16.50 -5.84 14.18
CA ASP A 391 -17.82 -6.34 13.79
C ASP A 391 -18.04 -6.30 12.28
N ARG A 392 -17.50 -5.28 11.59
CA ARG A 392 -17.77 -5.05 10.17
C ARG A 392 -16.71 -5.64 9.24
N CYS A 393 -15.53 -5.99 9.76
CA CYS A 393 -14.46 -6.59 8.97
C CYS A 393 -14.79 -8.06 8.63
N PRO A 394 -14.85 -8.47 7.35
CA PRO A 394 -15.15 -9.84 6.96
C PRO A 394 -14.04 -10.82 7.41
N ALA A 395 -14.41 -12.10 7.59
CA ALA A 395 -13.46 -13.14 8.01
C ALA A 395 -12.36 -13.39 6.96
N ALA A 396 -12.68 -13.28 5.67
CA ALA A 396 -11.73 -13.26 4.58
C ALA A 396 -11.56 -11.82 4.08
N THR A 397 -10.32 -11.32 4.06
CA THR A 397 -10.04 -9.93 3.65
C THR A 397 -9.59 -9.82 2.19
N ASP A 398 -9.40 -10.94 1.48
CA ASP A 398 -8.86 -10.99 0.12
C ASP A 398 -9.73 -10.31 -0.93
N ASN A 399 -11.05 -10.27 -0.71
CA ASN A 399 -12.00 -9.61 -1.61
C ASN A 399 -12.22 -8.12 -1.28
N LEU A 400 -11.60 -7.58 -0.22
CA LEU A 400 -11.74 -6.17 0.11
C LEU A 400 -10.96 -5.27 -0.87
N PRO A 401 -11.47 -4.06 -1.16
CA PRO A 401 -10.74 -3.04 -1.91
C PRO A 401 -9.34 -2.77 -1.31
N ALA A 402 -8.36 -2.49 -2.17
CA ALA A 402 -6.98 -2.23 -1.75
C ALA A 402 -6.84 -1.05 -0.77
N SER A 403 -7.72 -0.05 -0.88
CA SER A 403 -7.81 1.08 0.06
C SER A 403 -8.15 0.62 1.48
N ILE A 404 -9.17 -0.23 1.64
CA ILE A 404 -9.59 -0.76 2.94
C ILE A 404 -8.53 -1.69 3.52
N LYS A 405 -7.89 -2.54 2.69
CA LYS A 405 -6.77 -3.39 3.14
C LYS A 405 -5.61 -2.57 3.69
N THR A 406 -5.27 -1.46 3.03
CA THR A 406 -4.23 -0.53 3.51
C THR A 406 -4.62 0.12 4.84
N LEU A 407 -5.88 0.54 4.98
CA LEU A 407 -6.40 1.11 6.21
C LEU A 407 -6.39 0.08 7.36
N LEU A 408 -6.78 -1.17 7.12
CA LEU A 408 -6.74 -2.27 8.10
C LEU A 408 -5.31 -2.54 8.60
N ARG A 409 -4.32 -2.58 7.69
CA ARG A 409 -2.90 -2.73 8.08
C ARG A 409 -2.43 -1.58 8.97
N ARG A 410 -2.84 -0.34 8.65
CA ARG A 410 -2.54 0.85 9.46
C ARG A 410 -3.23 0.79 10.83
N TYR A 411 -4.48 0.34 10.85
CA TYR A 411 -5.29 0.16 12.06
C TYR A 411 -4.64 -0.82 13.04
N TRP A 412 -4.28 -2.03 12.60
CA TRP A 412 -3.64 -3.02 13.49
C TRP A 412 -2.31 -2.54 14.06
N ARG A 413 -1.48 -1.88 13.24
CA ARG A 413 -0.22 -1.30 13.72
C ARG A 413 -0.48 -0.20 14.75
N LEU A 414 -1.50 0.63 14.54
CA LEU A 414 -1.87 1.69 15.48
C LEU A 414 -2.38 1.10 16.79
N LEU A 415 -3.21 0.06 16.78
CA LEU A 415 -3.68 -0.59 18.01
C LEU A 415 -2.53 -1.11 18.87
N HIS A 416 -1.53 -1.75 18.28
CA HIS A 416 -0.32 -2.14 19.02
C HIS A 416 0.45 -0.96 19.63
N THR A 417 0.33 0.23 19.02
CA THR A 417 0.96 1.45 19.55
C THR A 417 0.13 2.09 20.66
N LEU A 418 -1.21 1.99 20.57
CA LEU A 418 -2.13 2.55 21.56
C LEU A 418 -2.31 1.63 22.78
N GLU A 419 -2.12 0.32 22.62
CA GLU A 419 -2.47 -0.69 23.63
C GLU A 419 -1.88 -0.43 25.01
N PRO A 420 -0.58 -0.12 25.20
CA PRO A 420 -0.05 0.09 26.54
C PRO A 420 -0.71 1.27 27.27
N LEU A 421 -1.01 2.34 26.53
CA LEU A 421 -1.64 3.54 27.06
C LEU A 421 -3.14 3.32 27.31
N LEU A 422 -3.84 2.64 26.41
CA LEU A 422 -5.26 2.29 26.63
C LEU A 422 -5.42 1.34 27.81
N HIS A 423 -4.52 0.36 27.93
CA HIS A 423 -4.50 -0.59 29.04
C HIS A 423 -4.37 0.14 30.38
N GLU A 424 -3.36 0.99 30.54
CA GLU A 424 -3.16 1.80 31.75
C GLU A 424 -4.37 2.70 32.04
N ARG A 425 -4.84 3.45 31.03
CA ARG A 425 -5.90 4.46 31.21
C ARG A 425 -7.27 3.86 31.48
N ILE A 426 -7.63 2.72 30.87
CA ILE A 426 -8.93 2.08 31.11
C ILE A 426 -8.98 1.44 32.51
N LEU A 427 -7.86 0.92 33.01
CA LEU A 427 -7.76 0.41 34.39
C LEU A 427 -7.85 1.55 35.42
N GLU A 428 -7.36 2.75 35.09
CA GLU A 428 -7.51 3.95 35.92
C GLU A 428 -8.92 4.57 35.84
N VAL A 429 -9.50 4.64 34.63
CA VAL A 429 -10.73 5.39 34.35
C VAL A 429 -11.71 4.57 33.50
N ARG A 430 -12.82 4.16 34.13
CA ARG A 430 -13.80 3.24 33.52
C ARG A 430 -14.79 3.86 32.52
N ASN A 431 -15.01 5.18 32.60
CA ASN A 431 -16.12 5.85 31.93
C ASN A 431 -16.09 5.78 30.40
N GLY A 432 -14.89 5.85 29.80
CA GLY A 432 -14.75 5.84 28.34
C GLY A 432 -15.22 4.52 27.72
N LEU A 433 -14.81 3.40 28.31
CA LEU A 433 -15.24 2.07 27.85
C LEU A 433 -16.68 1.78 28.26
N ASP A 434 -17.09 2.13 29.49
CA ASP A 434 -18.47 1.94 29.94
C ASP A 434 -19.49 2.68 29.07
N SER A 435 -19.21 3.94 28.74
CA SER A 435 -20.09 4.74 27.87
C SER A 435 -20.19 4.18 26.46
N THR A 436 -19.11 3.58 25.95
CA THR A 436 -19.09 2.90 24.66
C THR A 436 -19.96 1.64 24.68
N VAL A 437 -19.80 0.80 25.71
CA VAL A 437 -20.59 -0.43 25.85
C VAL A 437 -22.07 -0.09 26.09
N SER A 438 -22.41 0.91 26.90
CA SER A 438 -23.79 1.39 27.08
C SER A 438 -24.44 1.88 25.77
N GLN A 439 -23.65 2.50 24.87
CA GLN A 439 -24.18 2.94 23.56
C GLN A 439 -24.46 1.78 22.62
N LEU A 440 -23.67 0.71 22.68
CA LEU A 440 -23.83 -0.48 21.84
C LEU A 440 -24.85 -1.47 22.41
N TRP A 441 -24.96 -1.53 23.74
CA TRP A 441 -25.82 -2.45 24.48
C TRP A 441 -26.68 -1.69 25.48
N ALA A 442 -27.96 -1.47 25.12
CA ALA A 442 -28.91 -0.77 25.98
C ALA A 442 -29.16 -1.45 27.35
N GLY A 443 -28.86 -2.75 27.47
CA GLY A 443 -28.96 -3.52 28.71
C GLY A 443 -27.70 -3.50 29.58
N TYR A 444 -26.63 -2.82 29.16
CA TYR A 444 -25.40 -2.72 29.95
C TYR A 444 -25.57 -1.75 31.12
N ALA A 445 -25.38 -2.26 32.33
CA ALA A 445 -25.29 -1.47 33.55
C ALA A 445 -23.89 -1.67 34.17
N PRO A 446 -23.04 -0.62 34.27
CA PRO A 446 -21.71 -0.75 34.85
C PRO A 446 -21.77 -1.23 36.31
N GLY A 447 -21.13 -2.35 36.62
CA GLY A 447 -21.03 -2.87 38.00
C GLY A 447 -19.62 -2.65 38.55
N CYS A 448 -18.71 -3.56 38.20
CA CYS A 448 -17.32 -3.55 38.66
C CYS A 448 -16.41 -2.64 37.81
N PRO A 449 -15.26 -2.18 38.35
CA PRO A 449 -14.20 -1.60 37.53
C PRO A 449 -13.62 -2.64 36.55
N TRP A 450 -13.06 -2.16 35.44
CA TRP A 450 -12.37 -3.02 34.49
C TRP A 450 -11.05 -3.52 35.09
N THR A 451 -10.75 -4.80 34.91
CA THR A 451 -9.48 -5.43 35.31
C THR A 451 -8.88 -6.21 34.14
N ALA A 452 -7.56 -6.39 34.11
CA ALA A 452 -6.90 -7.20 33.09
C ALA A 452 -6.86 -8.68 33.51
N LEU A 453 -6.99 -9.60 32.54
CA LEU A 453 -6.75 -11.02 32.78
C LEU A 453 -5.26 -11.30 33.10
N GLU A 454 -5.00 -12.44 33.75
CA GLU A 454 -3.64 -12.87 34.08
C GLU A 454 -2.78 -13.14 32.82
N THR A 455 -1.46 -13.01 32.96
CA THR A 455 -0.47 -13.32 31.92
C THR A 455 -0.69 -14.75 31.38
N PRO A 456 -0.71 -14.96 30.04
CA PRO A 456 -0.31 -14.05 28.95
C PRO A 456 -1.48 -13.33 28.27
N SER A 457 -2.59 -13.10 28.99
CA SER A 457 -3.84 -12.58 28.43
C SER A 457 -4.16 -11.15 28.85
N GLU A 458 -3.17 -10.36 29.30
CA GLU A 458 -3.39 -9.00 29.86
C GLU A 458 -4.13 -8.04 28.91
N ARG A 459 -4.07 -8.29 27.59
CA ARG A 459 -4.82 -7.55 26.55
C ARG A 459 -6.34 -7.67 26.64
N TRP A 460 -6.86 -8.61 27.42
CA TRP A 460 -8.28 -8.78 27.70
C TRP A 460 -8.64 -8.07 28.99
N LEU A 461 -9.46 -7.02 28.85
CA LEU A 461 -10.05 -6.31 29.97
C LEU A 461 -11.41 -6.94 30.27
N VAL A 462 -11.73 -7.08 31.56
CA VAL A 462 -12.93 -7.76 32.04
C VAL A 462 -13.65 -6.90 33.07
N THR A 463 -14.98 -6.91 33.02
CA THR A 463 -15.83 -6.31 34.05
C THR A 463 -17.10 -7.14 34.25
N GLU A 464 -17.84 -6.85 35.31
CA GLU A 464 -19.14 -7.44 35.61
C GLU A 464 -20.22 -6.35 35.63
N THR A 465 -21.38 -6.66 35.05
CA THR A 465 -22.53 -5.76 35.08
C THR A 465 -23.17 -5.70 36.48
N SER A 466 -23.88 -4.61 36.78
CA SER A 466 -24.65 -4.51 38.03
C SER A 466 -25.69 -5.62 38.14
N SER A 467 -25.84 -6.17 39.36
CA SER A 467 -26.86 -7.16 39.73
C SER A 467 -28.11 -6.54 40.36
N GLU A 468 -28.22 -5.21 40.34
CA GLU A 468 -29.38 -4.49 40.89
C GLU A 468 -30.65 -4.78 40.06
N GLY A 469 -31.78 -5.04 40.74
CA GLY A 469 -33.08 -5.27 40.11
C GLY A 469 -33.45 -6.73 39.80
N GLY A 470 -32.69 -7.71 40.31
CA GLY A 470 -33.01 -9.15 40.16
C GLY A 470 -32.46 -9.79 38.87
N LEU A 471 -31.62 -9.07 38.12
CA LEU A 471 -30.91 -9.57 36.94
C LEU A 471 -29.58 -10.24 37.37
N SER A 472 -29.22 -11.34 36.72
CA SER A 472 -27.93 -12.01 36.92
C SER A 472 -26.79 -11.12 36.41
N SER A 473 -25.72 -10.97 37.22
CA SER A 473 -24.46 -10.33 36.77
C SER A 473 -23.95 -11.02 35.50
N MET A 474 -23.52 -10.24 34.51
CA MET A 474 -22.95 -10.71 33.25
C MET A 474 -21.48 -10.28 33.15
N LEU A 475 -20.64 -11.21 32.71
CA LEU A 475 -19.20 -11.00 32.57
C LEU A 475 -18.88 -10.44 31.18
N VAL A 476 -18.36 -9.21 31.11
CA VAL A 476 -18.03 -8.52 29.86
C VAL A 476 -16.54 -8.54 29.64
N HIS A 477 -16.09 -8.95 28.45
CA HIS A 477 -14.68 -8.93 28.05
C HIS A 477 -14.49 -8.01 26.85
N TYR A 478 -13.43 -7.20 26.88
CA TYR A 478 -13.01 -6.34 25.77
C TYR A 478 -11.54 -6.55 25.46
N ASN A 479 -11.18 -6.75 24.19
CA ASN A 479 -9.80 -6.95 23.77
C ASN A 479 -9.25 -5.70 23.09
N LEU A 480 -8.14 -5.20 23.62
CA LEU A 480 -7.52 -3.95 23.18
C LEU A 480 -6.89 -4.02 21.77
N LEU A 481 -6.53 -5.21 21.28
CA LEU A 481 -5.77 -5.37 20.03
C LEU A 481 -6.62 -5.75 18.82
N ASP A 482 -7.80 -6.34 19.04
CA ASP A 482 -8.69 -6.71 17.94
C ASP A 482 -10.08 -6.04 18.01
N GLY A 483 -10.39 -5.34 19.11
CA GLY A 483 -11.67 -4.67 19.30
C GLY A 483 -12.84 -5.60 19.64
N SER A 484 -12.58 -6.87 19.96
CA SER A 484 -13.64 -7.82 20.30
C SER A 484 -14.32 -7.48 21.63
N LEU A 485 -15.65 -7.58 21.65
CA LEU A 485 -16.50 -7.38 22.82
C LEU A 485 -17.35 -8.63 23.05
N LEU A 486 -17.14 -9.30 24.18
CA LEU A 486 -17.82 -10.54 24.56
C LEU A 486 -18.65 -10.34 25.83
N VAL A 487 -19.82 -10.95 25.91
CA VAL A 487 -20.66 -11.05 27.10
C VAL A 487 -20.85 -12.53 27.44
N ASN A 488 -20.49 -12.93 28.65
CA ASN A 488 -20.43 -14.32 29.10
C ASN A 488 -19.65 -15.23 28.13
N GLY A 489 -18.54 -14.73 27.58
CA GLY A 489 -17.69 -15.45 26.63
C GLY A 489 -18.24 -15.53 25.20
N SER A 490 -19.40 -14.90 24.92
CA SER A 490 -20.04 -14.90 23.60
C SER A 490 -20.04 -13.49 22.98
N PRO A 491 -19.76 -13.30 21.68
CA PRO A 491 -19.79 -11.98 21.08
C PRO A 491 -21.22 -11.41 21.03
N LEU A 492 -21.34 -10.09 21.24
CA LEU A 492 -22.62 -9.43 21.44
C LEU A 492 -23.41 -9.16 20.15
N THR A 493 -22.71 -8.88 19.05
CA THR A 493 -23.30 -8.29 17.83
C THR A 493 -23.15 -9.18 16.60
N ARG A 494 -22.36 -10.26 16.70
CA ARG A 494 -21.94 -11.10 15.57
C ARG A 494 -21.67 -12.53 16.00
N LEU A 495 -21.85 -13.49 15.11
CA LEU A 495 -21.42 -14.86 15.36
C LEU A 495 -19.89 -14.93 15.48
N PRO A 496 -19.32 -15.77 16.37
CA PRO A 496 -17.88 -15.97 16.44
C PRO A 496 -17.30 -16.39 15.08
N ARG A 497 -16.05 -16.01 14.81
CA ARG A 497 -15.39 -16.35 13.52
C ARG A 497 -15.38 -17.84 13.21
N SER A 498 -15.35 -18.70 14.22
CA SER A 498 -15.44 -20.16 14.06
C SER A 498 -16.77 -20.60 13.43
N TYR A 499 -17.87 -19.89 13.68
CA TYR A 499 -19.16 -20.14 13.07
C TYR A 499 -19.19 -19.62 11.64
N GLU A 500 -18.75 -18.38 11.40
CA GLU A 500 -18.83 -17.74 10.08
C GLU A 500 -17.83 -18.31 9.05
N SER A 501 -16.68 -18.80 9.51
CA SER A 501 -15.72 -19.51 8.66
C SER A 501 -16.12 -20.96 8.39
N HIS A 502 -17.10 -21.49 9.13
CA HIS A 502 -17.56 -22.86 8.98
C HIS A 502 -18.14 -23.08 7.57
N PRO A 503 -17.80 -24.19 6.89
CA PRO A 503 -18.28 -24.48 5.53
C PRO A 503 -19.82 -24.43 5.41
N THR A 504 -20.53 -24.96 6.40
CA THR A 504 -22.00 -24.95 6.47
C THR A 504 -22.57 -23.53 6.49
N PHE A 505 -21.97 -22.63 7.28
CA PHE A 505 -22.40 -21.24 7.34
C PHE A 505 -22.15 -20.52 6.01
N ARG A 506 -20.93 -20.63 5.47
CA ARG A 506 -20.56 -20.02 4.18
C ARG A 506 -21.43 -20.52 3.03
N ARG A 507 -21.84 -21.78 3.07
CA ARG A 507 -22.73 -22.35 2.05
C ARG A 507 -24.12 -21.74 2.09
N LEU A 508 -24.70 -21.53 3.27
CA LEU A 508 -26.06 -21.01 3.42
C LEU A 508 -26.14 -19.48 3.32
N PHE A 509 -25.16 -18.78 3.89
CA PHE A 509 -25.21 -17.32 4.05
C PHE A 509 -24.08 -16.59 3.30
N GLY A 510 -23.12 -17.30 2.69
CA GLY A 510 -22.01 -16.68 1.98
C GLY A 510 -21.08 -15.88 2.91
N GLU A 511 -20.68 -14.68 2.48
CA GLU A 511 -19.92 -13.70 3.28
C GLU A 511 -20.83 -12.75 4.10
N LYS A 512 -22.12 -13.09 4.25
CA LYS A 512 -23.08 -12.24 4.97
C LYS A 512 -22.81 -12.29 6.47
N VAL A 513 -22.67 -11.11 7.08
CA VAL A 513 -22.56 -10.96 8.55
C VAL A 513 -23.97 -10.91 9.14
N LEU A 514 -24.30 -11.87 9.99
CA LEU A 514 -25.60 -11.93 10.67
C LEU A 514 -25.50 -11.25 12.04
N ASN A 515 -26.45 -10.35 12.32
CA ASN A 515 -26.62 -9.79 13.67
C ASN A 515 -27.30 -10.85 14.54
N VAL A 516 -26.66 -11.25 15.63
CA VAL A 516 -27.18 -12.25 16.57
C VAL A 516 -27.31 -11.68 17.97
N VAL A 517 -28.12 -12.34 18.78
CA VAL A 517 -28.23 -12.14 20.23
C VAL A 517 -28.08 -13.48 20.94
N PRO A 518 -27.74 -13.52 22.23
CA PRO A 518 -27.71 -14.77 23.00
C PRO A 518 -29.09 -15.46 22.96
N SER A 519 -29.12 -16.76 22.66
CA SER A 519 -30.38 -17.50 22.59
C SER A 519 -30.82 -18.03 23.95
N THR A 520 -32.13 -18.15 24.14
CA THR A 520 -32.75 -18.87 25.26
C THR A 520 -33.07 -20.33 24.93
N MET A 521 -32.85 -20.76 23.68
CA MET A 521 -33.14 -22.12 23.22
C MET A 521 -32.08 -23.11 23.71
N ASN A 522 -32.52 -24.18 24.38
CA ASN A 522 -31.60 -25.16 24.97
C ASN A 522 -30.73 -25.83 23.89
N GLY A 523 -29.41 -25.77 24.06
CA GLY A 523 -28.43 -26.29 23.10
C GLY A 523 -28.01 -25.31 21.99
N MET A 524 -28.63 -24.14 21.89
CA MET A 524 -28.24 -23.09 20.95
C MET A 524 -27.65 -21.90 21.71
N VAL A 525 -26.54 -21.37 21.20
CA VAL A 525 -25.79 -20.28 21.86
C VAL A 525 -26.26 -18.92 21.33
N PHE A 526 -26.60 -18.85 20.04
CA PHE A 526 -26.98 -17.61 19.37
C PHE A 526 -28.31 -17.75 18.65
N GLU A 527 -29.08 -16.66 18.57
CA GLU A 527 -30.25 -16.55 17.69
C GLU A 527 -30.13 -15.31 16.81
N ALA A 528 -30.65 -15.38 15.59
CA ALA A 528 -30.66 -14.24 14.68
C ALA A 528 -31.56 -13.13 15.24
N ARG A 529 -31.10 -11.89 15.19
CA ARG A 529 -31.87 -10.74 15.71
C ARG A 529 -33.18 -10.50 14.94
N ASN A 530 -33.17 -10.78 13.65
CA ASN A 530 -34.33 -10.63 12.76
C ASN A 530 -34.65 -11.98 12.10
N GLU A 531 -35.93 -12.21 11.82
CA GLU A 531 -36.36 -13.35 11.01
C GLU A 531 -35.77 -13.27 9.60
N LEU A 532 -35.29 -14.40 9.10
CA LEU A 532 -34.79 -14.55 7.74
C LEU A 532 -35.75 -15.46 6.98
N PHE A 533 -36.40 -14.93 5.95
CA PHE A 533 -37.38 -15.67 5.13
C PHE A 533 -38.55 -16.27 5.94
N ASP A 534 -39.10 -15.52 6.90
CA ASP A 534 -40.13 -15.95 7.87
C ASP A 534 -39.70 -17.11 8.79
N HIS A 535 -38.39 -17.30 8.96
CA HIS A 535 -37.84 -18.28 9.88
C HIS A 535 -36.99 -17.58 10.93
N GLN A 536 -37.22 -17.93 12.19
CA GLN A 536 -36.32 -17.57 13.28
C GLN A 536 -35.16 -18.57 13.31
N LEU A 537 -33.92 -18.09 13.24
CA LEU A 537 -32.73 -18.93 13.15
C LEU A 537 -31.98 -18.99 14.49
N TYR A 538 -31.44 -20.17 14.79
CA TYR A 538 -30.68 -20.50 15.99
C TYR A 538 -29.38 -21.19 15.59
N PHE A 539 -28.29 -20.88 16.30
CA PHE A 539 -26.95 -21.37 16.01
C PHE A 539 -26.30 -21.95 17.27
N GLY A 540 -25.72 -23.13 17.14
CA GLY A 540 -24.96 -23.80 18.19
C GLY A 540 -23.72 -24.46 17.61
N MET A 541 -22.64 -24.49 18.37
CA MET A 541 -21.41 -25.21 18.00
C MET A 541 -21.19 -26.35 18.99
N TYR A 542 -21.14 -27.57 18.45
CA TYR A 542 -20.86 -28.77 19.24
C TYR A 542 -19.54 -29.36 18.77
N GLY A 543 -18.48 -29.14 19.57
CA GLY A 543 -17.12 -29.47 19.16
C GLY A 543 -16.67 -28.60 17.98
N THR A 544 -16.60 -29.19 16.79
CA THR A 544 -16.24 -28.50 15.54
C THR A 544 -17.40 -28.34 14.56
N GLU A 545 -18.57 -28.91 14.87
CA GLU A 545 -19.72 -28.92 13.98
C GLU A 545 -20.71 -27.80 14.31
N LEU A 546 -21.09 -27.05 13.27
CA LEU A 546 -22.09 -26.00 13.34
C LEU A 546 -23.49 -26.57 13.15
N ILE A 547 -24.32 -26.49 14.18
CA ILE A 547 -25.74 -26.81 14.12
C ILE A 547 -26.53 -25.52 13.87
N ILE A 548 -27.39 -25.55 12.86
CA ILE A 548 -28.31 -24.46 12.53
C ILE A 548 -29.73 -25.02 12.61
N GLN A 549 -30.53 -24.42 13.47
CA GLN A 549 -31.96 -24.71 13.58
C GLN A 549 -32.79 -23.52 13.13
N ALA A 550 -33.94 -23.80 12.52
CA ALA A 550 -34.89 -22.81 12.07
C ALA A 550 -36.27 -23.14 12.65
N ARG A 551 -37.04 -22.11 13.01
CA ARG A 551 -38.42 -22.27 13.50
C ARG A 551 -39.38 -21.41 12.70
N LYS A 552 -40.50 -22.02 12.26
CA LYS A 552 -41.60 -21.33 11.57
C LYS A 552 -42.93 -21.95 11.98
N GLN A 553 -43.89 -21.11 12.41
CA GLN A 553 -45.26 -21.53 12.80
C GLN A 553 -45.32 -22.73 13.77
N GLY A 554 -44.39 -22.79 14.74
CA GLY A 554 -44.35 -23.86 15.75
C GLY A 554 -43.60 -25.13 15.33
N GLN A 555 -43.23 -25.28 14.05
CA GLN A 555 -42.40 -26.39 13.57
C GLN A 555 -40.91 -26.03 13.64
N ALA A 556 -40.10 -26.99 14.07
CA ALA A 556 -38.64 -26.88 14.18
C ALA A 556 -37.98 -27.68 13.05
N TYR A 557 -36.98 -27.08 12.43
CA TYR A 557 -36.19 -27.64 11.35
C TYR A 557 -34.72 -27.61 11.77
N GLU A 558 -33.99 -28.68 11.50
CA GLU A 558 -32.55 -28.75 11.72
C GLU A 558 -31.84 -28.97 10.40
N LEU A 559 -30.74 -28.25 10.20
CA LEU A 559 -29.89 -28.43 9.04
C LEU A 559 -29.04 -29.69 9.19
N LEU A 560 -29.30 -30.70 8.35
CA LEU A 560 -28.52 -31.93 8.33
C LEU A 560 -27.14 -31.69 7.66
N PRO A 561 -26.02 -32.08 8.30
CA PRO A 561 -24.70 -32.05 7.69
C PRO A 561 -24.62 -32.95 6.45
N VAL A 562 -23.86 -32.53 5.44
CA VAL A 562 -23.69 -33.27 4.17
C VAL A 562 -23.11 -34.68 4.37
N GLN A 563 -22.52 -34.95 5.53
CA GLN A 563 -21.78 -36.17 5.85
C GLN A 563 -22.65 -37.26 6.50
N THR A 564 -23.89 -36.95 6.89
CA THR A 564 -24.81 -37.87 7.59
C THR A 564 -26.06 -38.08 6.75
N LEU A 565 -25.93 -38.85 5.66
CA LEU A 565 -27.08 -39.31 4.87
C LEU A 565 -27.35 -40.78 5.21
N ASP A 566 -28.06 -41.00 6.31
CA ASP A 566 -28.77 -42.26 6.56
C ASP A 566 -30.28 -41.97 6.49
N GLY A 567 -30.96 -42.64 5.57
CA GLY A 567 -32.41 -42.56 5.39
C GLY A 567 -32.89 -41.87 4.10
N PHE A 568 -34.21 -41.70 3.98
CA PHE A 568 -34.87 -41.08 2.83
C PHE A 568 -34.55 -39.57 2.78
N VAL A 569 -33.77 -39.14 1.79
CA VAL A 569 -33.36 -37.75 1.65
C VAL A 569 -34.09 -37.11 0.47
N GLU A 570 -34.78 -36.00 0.74
CA GLU A 570 -35.44 -35.15 -0.25
C GLU A 570 -34.46 -34.07 -0.75
N TRP A 571 -34.08 -34.10 -2.03
CA TRP A 571 -33.16 -33.11 -2.61
C TRP A 571 -33.89 -31.84 -3.06
N ARG A 572 -33.40 -30.66 -2.62
CA ARG A 572 -33.97 -29.34 -2.99
C ARG A 572 -32.94 -28.45 -3.71
N PRO A 573 -33.33 -27.70 -4.77
CA PRO A 573 -32.44 -26.74 -5.43
C PRO A 573 -32.00 -25.62 -4.48
N LEU A 574 -30.72 -25.23 -4.54
CA LEU A 574 -30.13 -24.21 -3.65
C LEU A 574 -30.86 -22.84 -3.69
N HIS A 575 -31.40 -22.46 -4.86
CA HIS A 575 -32.16 -21.22 -5.02
C HIS A 575 -33.58 -21.29 -4.42
N ASN A 576 -34.06 -22.48 -4.03
CA ASN A 576 -35.38 -22.75 -3.46
C ASN A 576 -35.29 -23.72 -2.26
N ALA A 577 -34.22 -23.66 -1.48
CA ALA A 577 -33.94 -24.63 -0.40
C ALA A 577 -35.09 -24.77 0.64
N TRP A 578 -35.95 -23.74 0.75
CA TRP A 578 -36.96 -23.59 1.77
C TRP A 578 -38.41 -23.85 1.29
N MET A 579 -38.62 -24.26 0.04
CA MET A 579 -39.96 -24.56 -0.51
C MET A 579 -40.06 -26.03 -0.96
N ALA A 580 -41.03 -26.77 -0.41
CA ALA A 580 -41.33 -28.13 -0.85
C ALA A 580 -42.11 -28.11 -2.18
N THR A 581 -41.71 -28.92 -3.15
CA THR A 581 -42.42 -29.12 -4.43
C THR A 581 -42.58 -30.61 -4.72
N SER A 582 -43.60 -30.98 -5.49
CA SER A 582 -43.93 -32.37 -5.82
C SER A 582 -42.93 -33.07 -6.75
N GLN A 583 -41.79 -32.44 -7.08
CA GLN A 583 -40.79 -32.93 -8.04
C GLN A 583 -39.46 -33.37 -7.39
N ASN A 584 -39.40 -33.52 -6.06
CA ASN A 584 -38.15 -33.85 -5.37
C ASN A 584 -37.84 -35.36 -5.45
N TRP A 585 -36.56 -35.71 -5.67
CA TRP A 585 -36.07 -37.08 -5.89
C TRP A 585 -35.65 -37.76 -4.58
N GLN A 586 -35.80 -39.10 -4.48
CA GLN A 586 -35.38 -39.94 -3.34
C GLN A 586 -34.31 -40.96 -3.78
N MET A 587 -33.26 -41.16 -2.98
CA MET A 587 -32.18 -42.13 -3.26
C MET A 587 -31.69 -42.82 -1.97
N GLN A 588 -31.28 -44.10 -2.08
CA GLN A 588 -30.68 -44.91 -1.00
C GLN A 588 -29.18 -45.10 -1.31
N SER A 589 -28.28 -44.86 -0.36
CA SER A 589 -26.81 -44.96 -0.55
C SER A 589 -26.22 -46.02 0.39
N ASP A 590 -25.36 -46.90 -0.11
CA ASP A 590 -24.73 -47.98 0.66
C ASP A 590 -23.19 -47.95 0.46
N LEU A 591 -22.49 -47.11 1.24
CA LEU A 591 -21.07 -46.75 1.08
C LEU A 591 -20.07 -47.68 1.81
N HIS A 592 -20.50 -48.80 2.39
CA HIS A 592 -19.69 -49.55 3.37
C HIS A 592 -19.07 -50.88 2.91
N THR A 593 -19.14 -51.24 1.62
CA THR A 593 -18.57 -52.51 1.14
C THR A 593 -17.03 -52.53 1.16
N PRO A 594 -16.38 -53.70 1.37
CA PRO A 594 -14.92 -53.83 1.32
C PRO A 594 -14.30 -53.36 0.00
N THR A 595 -14.99 -53.64 -1.12
CA THR A 595 -14.57 -53.20 -2.47
C THR A 595 -14.60 -51.68 -2.59
N ALA A 596 -15.65 -51.02 -2.09
CA ALA A 596 -15.73 -49.56 -2.09
C ALA A 596 -14.60 -48.91 -1.27
N LYS A 597 -14.24 -49.50 -0.12
CA LYS A 597 -13.10 -49.04 0.70
C LYS A 597 -11.76 -49.20 -0.03
N ALA A 598 -11.55 -50.32 -0.72
CA ALA A 598 -10.32 -50.58 -1.47
C ALA A 598 -10.17 -49.61 -2.66
N VAL A 599 -11.24 -49.42 -3.44
CA VAL A 599 -11.30 -48.45 -4.55
C VAL A 599 -11.05 -47.03 -4.03
N SER A 600 -11.69 -46.67 -2.92
CA SER A 600 -11.51 -45.37 -2.27
C SER A 600 -10.05 -45.15 -1.86
N ALA A 601 -9.39 -46.14 -1.25
CA ALA A 601 -7.98 -46.02 -0.86
C ALA A 601 -7.04 -45.80 -2.06
N ILE A 602 -7.30 -46.46 -3.20
CA ILE A 602 -6.50 -46.30 -4.43
C ILE A 602 -6.66 -44.90 -5.02
N LEU A 603 -7.88 -44.34 -5.01
CA LEU A 603 -8.23 -43.09 -5.67
C LEU A 603 -8.16 -41.86 -4.75
N ASN A 604 -8.01 -42.07 -3.44
CA ASN A 604 -7.88 -41.03 -2.43
C ASN A 604 -6.81 -39.95 -2.75
N PRO A 605 -5.66 -40.27 -3.40
CA PRO A 605 -4.71 -39.25 -3.82
C PRO A 605 -5.28 -38.22 -4.81
N LEU A 606 -6.29 -38.59 -5.60
CA LEU A 606 -6.96 -37.68 -6.54
C LEU A 606 -8.19 -37.03 -5.93
N GLU A 607 -9.03 -37.82 -5.27
CA GLU A 607 -10.31 -37.37 -4.72
C GLU A 607 -10.68 -38.13 -3.44
N HIS A 608 -11.11 -37.39 -2.41
CA HIS A 608 -11.51 -37.97 -1.14
C HIS A 608 -12.72 -38.90 -1.31
N GLY A 609 -12.77 -39.99 -0.53
CA GLY A 609 -13.79 -41.03 -0.64
C GLY A 609 -15.25 -40.54 -0.58
N THR A 610 -15.51 -39.40 0.07
CA THR A 610 -16.85 -38.77 0.14
C THR A 610 -17.34 -38.18 -1.18
N HIS A 611 -16.47 -38.04 -2.17
CA HIS A 611 -16.80 -37.53 -3.50
C HIS A 611 -16.66 -38.59 -4.60
N LEU A 612 -16.38 -39.83 -4.22
CA LEU A 612 -16.37 -40.97 -5.13
C LEU A 612 -17.79 -41.54 -5.25
N HIS A 613 -18.26 -41.66 -6.48
CA HIS A 613 -19.52 -42.33 -6.78
C HIS A 613 -19.21 -43.72 -7.33
N ILE A 614 -19.50 -44.75 -6.54
CA ILE A 614 -19.30 -46.14 -6.94
C ILE A 614 -20.67 -46.75 -7.20
N THR A 615 -20.89 -47.22 -8.42
CA THR A 615 -22.10 -47.92 -8.84
C THR A 615 -21.75 -49.32 -9.26
N PHE A 616 -22.56 -50.30 -8.87
CA PHE A 616 -22.42 -51.68 -9.32
C PHE A 616 -23.60 -52.02 -10.22
N ASP A 617 -23.30 -52.43 -11.44
CA ASP A 617 -24.31 -52.92 -12.37
C ASP A 617 -24.46 -54.44 -12.18
N PHE A 618 -25.64 -54.87 -11.75
CA PHE A 618 -25.96 -56.28 -11.50
C PHE A 618 -26.14 -57.10 -12.79
N GLU A 619 -26.40 -56.47 -13.94
CA GLU A 619 -26.57 -57.17 -15.21
C GLU A 619 -25.22 -57.43 -15.89
N THR A 620 -24.33 -56.45 -15.87
CA THR A 620 -23.01 -56.54 -16.51
C THR A 620 -21.90 -56.99 -15.55
N GLU A 621 -22.18 -57.06 -14.25
CA GLU A 621 -21.24 -57.38 -13.17
C GLU A 621 -20.01 -56.44 -13.17
N VAL A 622 -20.20 -55.18 -13.59
CA VAL A 622 -19.15 -54.15 -13.63
C VAL A 622 -19.36 -53.17 -12.48
N SER A 623 -18.29 -52.87 -11.74
CA SER A 623 -18.27 -51.72 -10.84
C SER A 623 -17.74 -50.49 -11.57
N ASP A 624 -18.57 -49.47 -11.68
CA ASP A 624 -18.22 -48.16 -12.21
C ASP A 624 -17.88 -47.19 -11.07
N VAL A 625 -16.83 -46.41 -11.27
CA VAL A 625 -16.30 -45.47 -10.28
C VAL A 625 -16.15 -44.10 -10.93
N HIS A 626 -16.90 -43.14 -10.43
CA HIS A 626 -16.98 -41.79 -10.99
C HIS A 626 -16.37 -40.76 -10.04
N LEU A 627 -15.33 -40.06 -10.52
CA LEU A 627 -14.73 -38.88 -9.90
C LEU A 627 -15.32 -37.65 -10.59
N LEU A 628 -16.56 -37.31 -10.23
CA LEU A 628 -17.39 -36.35 -10.98
C LEU A 628 -16.74 -34.97 -11.09
N ARG A 629 -16.00 -34.54 -10.06
CA ARG A 629 -15.36 -33.22 -10.00
C ARG A 629 -14.11 -33.13 -10.88
N LEU A 630 -13.44 -34.26 -11.09
CA LEU A 630 -12.29 -34.42 -11.99
C LEU A 630 -12.70 -34.85 -13.41
N LYS A 631 -13.96 -35.28 -13.59
CA LYS A 631 -14.47 -35.89 -14.83
C LYS A 631 -13.63 -37.09 -15.27
N LEU A 632 -13.22 -37.89 -14.30
CA LEU A 632 -12.49 -39.14 -14.50
C LEU A 632 -13.39 -40.30 -14.08
N ASP A 633 -13.44 -41.33 -14.91
CA ASP A 633 -14.22 -42.53 -14.67
C ASP A 633 -13.31 -43.74 -14.79
N PHE A 634 -13.49 -44.67 -13.86
CA PHE A 634 -12.82 -45.95 -13.85
C PHE A 634 -13.86 -47.05 -13.80
N PHE A 635 -13.47 -48.23 -14.23
CA PHE A 635 -14.31 -49.42 -14.10
C PHE A 635 -13.48 -50.62 -13.67
N LEU A 636 -14.14 -51.54 -12.97
CA LEU A 636 -13.61 -52.84 -12.59
C LEU A 636 -14.54 -53.91 -13.16
N SER A 637 -14.01 -54.68 -14.12
CA SER A 637 -14.73 -55.80 -14.71
C SER A 637 -14.74 -57.01 -13.77
N ASN A 638 -15.73 -57.89 -13.92
CA ASN A 638 -15.78 -59.11 -13.11
C ASN A 638 -14.48 -59.94 -13.24
N GLY A 639 -13.93 -60.36 -12.10
CA GLY A 639 -12.68 -61.12 -12.00
C GLY A 639 -11.40 -60.32 -12.24
N ALA A 640 -11.48 -59.05 -12.62
CA ALA A 640 -10.31 -58.18 -12.77
C ALA A 640 -9.81 -57.70 -11.40
N THR A 641 -8.49 -57.55 -11.26
CA THR A 641 -7.84 -57.04 -10.04
C THR A 641 -7.37 -55.60 -10.17
N GLN A 642 -7.57 -54.97 -11.33
CA GLN A 642 -7.08 -53.62 -11.61
C GLN A 642 -8.19 -52.73 -12.18
N LEU A 643 -8.19 -51.47 -11.73
CA LEU A 643 -9.06 -50.43 -12.24
C LEU A 643 -8.58 -49.96 -13.61
N GLU A 644 -9.47 -49.97 -14.59
CA GLU A 644 -9.24 -49.46 -15.93
C GLU A 644 -9.81 -48.04 -16.08
N SER A 645 -9.10 -47.15 -16.77
CA SER A 645 -9.57 -45.79 -17.04
C SER A 645 -10.47 -45.74 -18.27
N LYS A 646 -11.63 -45.07 -18.18
CA LYS A 646 -12.49 -44.82 -19.36
C LYS A 646 -11.94 -43.72 -20.25
N GLN A 647 -11.31 -42.69 -19.68
CA GLN A 647 -10.72 -41.57 -20.42
C GLN A 647 -9.42 -41.96 -21.12
N PHE A 648 -8.59 -42.77 -20.48
CA PHE A 648 -7.32 -43.25 -21.04
C PHE A 648 -7.42 -44.71 -21.43
N ARG A 649 -8.07 -44.97 -22.58
CA ARG A 649 -8.35 -46.33 -23.06
C ARG A 649 -7.08 -47.18 -23.12
N GLY A 650 -7.15 -48.38 -22.55
CA GLY A 650 -6.04 -49.34 -22.50
C GLY A 650 -5.02 -49.08 -21.41
N MET A 651 -5.28 -48.11 -20.52
CA MET A 651 -4.45 -47.83 -19.34
C MET A 651 -5.15 -48.32 -18.06
N THR A 652 -4.40 -49.03 -17.22
CA THR A 652 -4.84 -49.48 -15.90
C THR A 652 -4.09 -48.75 -14.80
N VAL A 653 -4.65 -48.71 -13.59
CA VAL A 653 -3.94 -48.17 -12.41
C VAL A 653 -2.73 -49.05 -12.11
N ASP A 654 -1.54 -48.44 -12.10
CA ASP A 654 -0.29 -49.15 -11.88
C ASP A 654 -0.17 -49.57 -10.41
N THR A 655 0.25 -50.81 -10.15
CA THR A 655 0.57 -51.25 -8.79
C THR A 655 1.81 -50.53 -8.24
N ASN A 656 2.71 -50.11 -9.12
CA ASN A 656 3.85 -49.27 -8.75
C ASN A 656 3.49 -47.79 -8.92
N GLN A 657 3.21 -47.11 -7.81
CA GLN A 657 2.93 -45.67 -7.80
C GLN A 657 4.19 -44.77 -7.73
N SER A 658 5.39 -45.37 -7.83
CA SER A 658 6.66 -44.64 -7.96
C SER A 658 7.04 -44.44 -9.43
N PHE A 659 7.59 -43.27 -9.74
CA PHE A 659 8.01 -42.87 -11.10
C PHE A 659 9.34 -42.10 -11.09
N GLY A 660 10.08 -42.16 -9.98
CA GLY A 660 11.47 -41.71 -9.90
C GLY A 660 11.71 -40.20 -9.84
N THR A 661 10.68 -39.37 -9.63
CA THR A 661 10.83 -37.91 -9.41
C THR A 661 9.66 -37.38 -8.58
N LEU A 662 9.69 -36.09 -8.22
CA LEU A 662 8.70 -35.41 -7.37
C LEU A 662 8.51 -36.13 -6.03
N THR A 663 9.63 -36.54 -5.44
CA THR A 663 9.66 -37.31 -4.19
C THR A 663 8.93 -36.55 -3.08
N GLY A 664 7.93 -37.19 -2.48
CA GLY A 664 7.09 -36.61 -1.42
C GLY A 664 5.77 -35.98 -1.90
N LEU A 665 5.49 -35.94 -3.21
CA LEU A 665 4.17 -35.56 -3.74
C LEU A 665 3.12 -36.62 -3.45
N VAL A 666 2.08 -36.32 -2.66
CA VAL A 666 1.01 -37.27 -2.32
C VAL A 666 -0.02 -37.42 -3.43
N ASN A 667 -0.52 -36.31 -3.96
CA ASN A 667 -1.68 -36.30 -4.86
C ASN A 667 -1.28 -36.67 -6.29
N ARG A 668 -1.23 -37.97 -6.57
CA ARG A 668 -0.86 -38.51 -7.87
C ARG A 668 -1.49 -39.88 -8.09
N LEU A 669 -1.74 -40.22 -9.34
CA LEU A 669 -2.12 -41.57 -9.74
C LEU A 669 -1.34 -41.96 -10.99
N VAL A 670 -0.54 -43.02 -10.88
CA VAL A 670 0.22 -43.59 -12.00
C VAL A 670 -0.63 -44.62 -12.72
N LEU A 671 -0.71 -44.49 -14.03
CA LEU A 671 -1.34 -45.41 -14.96
C LEU A 671 -0.28 -46.12 -15.80
N ARG A 672 -0.55 -47.38 -16.16
CA ARG A 672 0.29 -48.18 -17.06
C ARG A 672 -0.53 -48.70 -18.25
N GLY A 673 0.07 -48.71 -19.43
CA GLY A 673 -0.49 -49.32 -20.63
C GLY A 673 -0.18 -50.81 -20.70
N LYS A 674 -0.86 -51.51 -21.63
CA LYS A 674 -0.70 -52.97 -21.84
C LYS A 674 0.73 -53.40 -22.15
N ASP A 675 1.52 -52.53 -22.79
CA ASP A 675 2.89 -52.83 -23.19
C ASP A 675 3.92 -52.67 -22.05
N ASN A 676 3.49 -52.38 -20.81
CA ASN A 676 4.31 -52.07 -19.60
C ASN A 676 5.28 -50.88 -19.73
N PHE A 677 5.68 -50.48 -20.93
CA PHE A 677 6.60 -49.35 -21.18
C PHE A 677 5.90 -47.99 -21.18
N LEU A 678 4.59 -47.96 -21.46
CA LEU A 678 3.80 -46.74 -21.46
C LEU A 678 3.29 -46.46 -20.04
N ARG A 679 3.90 -45.50 -19.34
CA ARG A 679 3.44 -45.04 -18.02
C ARG A 679 3.11 -43.56 -18.06
N SER A 680 2.02 -43.19 -17.40
CA SER A 680 1.53 -41.81 -17.33
C SER A 680 1.07 -41.48 -15.92
N ILE A 681 1.05 -40.21 -15.56
CA ILE A 681 0.73 -39.75 -14.21
C ILE A 681 -0.36 -38.70 -14.31
N ILE A 682 -1.41 -38.88 -13.50
CA ILE A 682 -2.45 -37.90 -13.29
C ILE A 682 -2.13 -37.15 -12.00
N ILE A 683 -2.06 -35.82 -12.07
CA ILE A 683 -1.86 -34.94 -10.92
C ILE A 683 -3.00 -33.90 -10.92
N PRO A 684 -3.81 -33.78 -9.85
CA PRO A 684 -4.87 -32.79 -9.80
C PRO A 684 -4.28 -31.37 -9.72
N GLN A 685 -4.97 -30.39 -10.30
CA GLN A 685 -4.65 -28.98 -10.14
C GLN A 685 -5.29 -28.47 -8.85
N GLY A 686 -4.52 -27.73 -8.07
CA GLY A 686 -5.00 -27.06 -6.86
C GLY A 686 -3.89 -26.30 -6.18
N ASP A 687 -4.20 -25.75 -5.01
CA ASP A 687 -3.22 -25.05 -4.18
C ASP A 687 -2.28 -26.08 -3.54
N ILE A 688 -0.98 -25.88 -3.72
CA ILE A 688 0.04 -26.80 -3.21
C ILE A 688 0.46 -26.38 -1.81
N LEU A 689 0.27 -27.27 -0.86
CA LEU A 689 0.71 -27.18 0.53
C LEU A 689 1.90 -28.12 0.72
N PHE A 690 2.97 -27.65 1.33
CA PHE A 690 4.14 -28.48 1.60
C PHE A 690 4.71 -28.22 2.98
N LYS A 691 5.18 -29.28 3.63
CA LYS A 691 5.81 -29.24 4.96
C LYS A 691 6.99 -30.21 5.02
N PRO A 692 8.01 -29.94 5.84
CA PRO A 692 9.05 -30.93 6.12
C PRO A 692 8.45 -32.16 6.82
N GLU A 693 8.81 -33.36 6.37
CA GLU A 693 8.46 -34.63 7.00
C GLU A 693 9.68 -35.56 7.03
N GLY A 694 10.33 -35.64 8.19
CA GLY A 694 11.60 -36.33 8.34
C GLY A 694 12.70 -35.72 7.47
N HIS A 695 13.26 -36.52 6.56
CA HIS A 695 14.31 -36.10 5.63
C HIS A 695 13.77 -35.69 4.24
N HIS A 696 12.46 -35.67 4.02
CA HIS A 696 11.87 -35.26 2.74
C HIS A 696 10.79 -34.20 2.93
N ILE A 697 10.29 -33.63 1.82
CA ILE A 697 9.19 -32.66 1.85
C ILE A 697 7.90 -33.40 1.52
N HIS A 698 6.91 -33.32 2.40
CA HIS A 698 5.58 -33.83 2.14
C HIS A 698 4.76 -32.77 1.40
N VAL A 699 4.41 -33.04 0.14
CA VAL A 699 3.69 -32.11 -0.74
C VAL A 699 2.28 -32.63 -0.99
N HIS A 700 1.28 -31.83 -0.65
CA HIS A 700 -0.14 -32.12 -0.80
C HIS A 700 -0.83 -31.05 -1.64
N ILE A 701 -1.74 -31.45 -2.52
CA ILE A 701 -2.53 -30.56 -3.38
C ILE A 701 -3.93 -30.50 -2.81
N ASN A 702 -4.39 -29.30 -2.46
CA ASN A 702 -5.74 -29.09 -1.96
C ASN A 702 -6.76 -29.22 -3.09
N THR A 703 -7.59 -30.27 -3.01
CA THR A 703 -8.64 -30.60 -3.99
C THR A 703 -10.03 -30.20 -3.49
N SER A 704 -10.19 -29.10 -2.73
CA SER A 704 -11.50 -28.69 -2.14
C SER A 704 -12.49 -27.99 -3.10
N SER A 705 -12.07 -27.59 -4.30
CA SER A 705 -12.91 -26.83 -5.25
C SER A 705 -13.96 -27.69 -5.97
N GLN A 706 -15.15 -27.15 -6.26
CA GLN A 706 -16.25 -27.92 -6.89
C GLN A 706 -15.92 -28.51 -8.27
N ASN A 707 -14.99 -27.94 -9.02
CA ASN A 707 -14.57 -28.45 -10.33
C ASN A 707 -13.04 -28.44 -10.38
N ILE A 708 -12.44 -29.61 -10.57
CA ILE A 708 -10.99 -29.82 -10.45
C ILE A 708 -10.45 -30.20 -11.82
N SER A 709 -9.56 -29.39 -12.38
CA SER A 709 -8.78 -29.81 -13.55
C SER A 709 -7.62 -30.70 -13.12
N TYR A 710 -7.11 -31.54 -14.01
CA TYR A 710 -5.90 -32.32 -13.75
C TYR A 710 -4.86 -32.11 -14.86
N HIS A 711 -3.63 -32.49 -14.56
CA HIS A 711 -2.51 -32.54 -15.48
C HIS A 711 -2.11 -33.99 -15.72
N LEU A 712 -1.99 -34.36 -17.00
CA LEU A 712 -1.47 -35.65 -17.43
C LEU A 712 -0.02 -35.47 -17.88
N TYR A 713 0.89 -36.22 -17.29
CA TYR A 713 2.30 -36.27 -17.69
C TYR A 713 2.68 -37.68 -18.14
N HIS A 714 3.30 -37.81 -19.31
CA HIS A 714 3.86 -39.08 -19.76
C HIS A 714 5.29 -39.25 -19.21
N ILE A 715 5.61 -40.45 -18.74
CA ILE A 715 6.94 -40.79 -18.23
C ILE A 715 7.78 -41.28 -19.41
N ASP A 716 8.81 -40.49 -19.76
CA ASP A 716 9.81 -40.85 -20.77
C ASP A 716 11.09 -41.27 -20.05
N SER A 717 11.20 -42.58 -19.76
CA SER A 717 12.34 -43.14 -19.04
C SER A 717 13.61 -43.25 -19.89
N GLN A 718 13.51 -43.16 -21.22
CA GLN A 718 14.67 -43.19 -22.11
C GLN A 718 15.42 -41.86 -22.10
N ILE A 719 14.68 -40.75 -22.10
CA ILE A 719 15.25 -39.40 -22.07
C ILE A 719 15.33 -38.87 -20.63
N GLY A 720 14.63 -39.51 -19.68
CA GLY A 720 14.64 -39.15 -18.27
C GLY A 720 13.82 -37.89 -17.99
N ARG A 721 12.57 -37.84 -18.44
CA ARG A 721 11.74 -36.64 -18.30
C ARG A 721 10.25 -36.93 -18.14
N LEU A 722 9.55 -35.97 -17.55
CA LEU A 722 8.09 -35.89 -17.56
C LEU A 722 7.62 -35.01 -18.74
N VAL A 723 6.91 -35.62 -19.69
CA VAL A 723 6.38 -34.94 -20.87
C VAL A 723 4.99 -34.40 -20.56
N ASP A 724 4.83 -33.08 -20.64
CA ASP A 724 3.55 -32.38 -20.43
C ASP A 724 2.69 -32.31 -21.69
N ASN A 725 1.48 -31.75 -21.56
CA ASN A 725 0.52 -31.61 -22.66
C ASN A 725 0.82 -30.44 -23.62
N GLY A 726 1.99 -29.80 -23.52
CA GLY A 726 2.41 -28.69 -24.37
C GLY A 726 1.96 -27.30 -23.87
N SER A 727 0.94 -27.23 -23.02
CA SER A 727 0.44 -25.95 -22.50
C SER A 727 1.43 -25.29 -21.54
N LEU A 728 1.52 -23.96 -21.59
CA LEU A 728 2.37 -23.20 -20.67
C LEU A 728 1.97 -23.43 -19.21
N LYS A 729 0.65 -23.44 -18.92
CA LYS A 729 0.10 -23.81 -17.62
C LYS A 729 0.66 -25.14 -17.10
N SER A 730 0.62 -26.21 -17.89
CA SER A 730 1.12 -27.53 -17.44
C SER A 730 2.63 -27.53 -17.21
N LYS A 731 3.39 -26.78 -18.01
CA LYS A 731 4.84 -26.65 -17.83
C LYS A 731 5.21 -25.91 -16.55
N LEU A 732 4.54 -24.78 -16.28
CA LEU A 732 4.77 -23.99 -15.07
C LEU A 732 4.33 -24.75 -13.82
N PHE A 733 3.22 -25.51 -13.90
CA PHE A 733 2.77 -26.34 -12.78
C PHE A 733 3.78 -27.46 -12.47
N LYS A 734 4.24 -28.17 -13.51
CA LYS A 734 5.33 -29.16 -13.39
C LYS A 734 6.60 -28.55 -12.80
N CYS A 735 7.00 -27.37 -13.28
CA CYS A 735 8.16 -26.63 -12.77
C CYS A 735 8.03 -26.33 -11.28
N TYR A 736 6.86 -25.84 -10.85
CA TYR A 736 6.62 -25.51 -9.45
C TYR A 736 6.64 -26.77 -8.57
N LEU A 737 6.08 -27.89 -9.03
CA LEU A 737 6.17 -29.17 -8.33
C LEU A 737 7.62 -29.62 -8.11
N HIS A 738 8.49 -29.54 -9.13
CA HIS A 738 9.92 -29.85 -8.96
C HIS A 738 10.61 -28.91 -7.97
N ALA A 739 10.24 -27.63 -7.97
CA ALA A 739 10.82 -26.65 -7.06
C ALA A 739 10.44 -26.89 -5.59
N VAL A 740 9.20 -27.31 -5.30
CA VAL A 740 8.73 -27.59 -3.92
C VAL A 740 9.06 -29.00 -3.44
N THR A 741 9.34 -29.94 -4.35
CA THR A 741 9.85 -31.29 -4.01
C THR A 741 11.37 -31.36 -4.06
N ALA A 742 12.05 -30.20 -4.12
CA ALA A 742 13.49 -30.14 -4.24
C ALA A 742 14.21 -30.75 -3.03
N HIS A 743 15.20 -31.59 -3.32
CA HIS A 743 16.09 -32.21 -2.34
C HIS A 743 17.54 -32.09 -2.81
N CYS A 744 18.51 -32.29 -1.91
CA CYS A 744 19.94 -32.32 -2.26
C CYS A 744 20.38 -33.56 -3.06
N LEU A 745 19.49 -34.55 -3.23
CA LEU A 745 19.74 -35.76 -4.02
C LEU A 745 19.03 -35.62 -5.36
N THR A 746 19.64 -36.20 -6.39
CA THR A 746 19.05 -36.22 -7.74
C THR A 746 17.91 -37.21 -7.81
N ASP A 747 16.85 -36.85 -8.53
CA ASP A 747 15.75 -37.75 -8.87
C ASP A 747 16.23 -38.88 -9.79
N GLU A 748 15.76 -40.11 -9.56
CA GLU A 748 16.11 -41.30 -10.36
C GLU A 748 15.71 -41.17 -11.84
N LEU A 749 14.60 -40.49 -12.13
CA LEU A 749 14.10 -40.31 -13.50
C LEU A 749 14.90 -39.26 -14.26
N THR A 750 15.12 -38.08 -13.66
CA THR A 750 15.70 -36.93 -14.37
C THR A 750 17.21 -36.82 -14.23
N GLY A 751 17.81 -37.54 -13.27
CA GLY A 751 19.23 -37.41 -12.93
C GLY A 751 19.61 -36.03 -12.38
N ARG A 752 18.62 -35.23 -11.97
CA ARG A 752 18.76 -33.85 -11.50
C ARG A 752 18.03 -33.66 -10.19
N THR A 753 18.49 -32.72 -9.38
CA THR A 753 17.70 -32.27 -8.22
C THR A 753 16.43 -31.55 -8.69
N GLY A 754 15.40 -31.52 -7.84
CA GLY A 754 14.17 -30.77 -8.16
C GLY A 754 14.42 -29.30 -8.49
N THR A 755 15.39 -28.67 -7.82
CA THR A 755 15.82 -27.29 -8.13
C THR A 755 16.42 -27.16 -9.53
N GLU A 756 17.34 -28.06 -9.90
CA GLU A 756 17.97 -28.03 -11.23
C GLU A 756 16.95 -28.28 -12.35
N GLU A 757 16.02 -29.21 -12.13
CA GLU A 757 14.98 -29.50 -13.12
C GLU A 757 13.98 -28.35 -13.26
N ALA A 758 13.57 -27.72 -12.16
CA ALA A 758 12.75 -26.51 -12.20
C ALA A 758 13.44 -25.37 -12.97
N LEU A 759 14.72 -25.12 -12.71
CA LEU A 759 15.50 -24.11 -13.44
C LEU A 759 15.65 -24.46 -14.93
N SER A 760 15.87 -25.73 -15.27
CA SER A 760 15.92 -26.21 -16.65
C SER A 760 14.59 -25.95 -17.39
N ILE A 761 13.46 -26.23 -16.74
CA ILE A 761 12.13 -25.98 -17.33
C ILE A 761 11.92 -24.47 -17.54
N LEU A 762 12.22 -23.62 -16.54
CA LEU A 762 12.12 -22.15 -16.65
C LEU A 762 13.04 -21.55 -17.71
N ALA A 763 14.21 -22.14 -17.92
CA ALA A 763 15.16 -21.71 -18.94
C ALA A 763 14.75 -22.15 -20.36
N SER A 764 13.83 -23.11 -20.48
CA SER A 764 13.45 -23.67 -21.79
C SER A 764 12.83 -22.62 -22.71
N ALA A 765 13.13 -22.71 -24.01
CA ALA A 765 12.55 -21.84 -25.02
C ALA A 765 11.02 -21.86 -24.99
N SER A 766 10.43 -23.00 -24.64
CA SER A 766 8.97 -23.17 -24.60
C SER A 766 8.28 -22.43 -23.45
N VAL A 767 8.97 -22.15 -22.34
CA VAL A 767 8.47 -21.30 -21.24
C VAL A 767 8.75 -19.82 -21.54
N ARG A 768 9.78 -19.51 -22.34
CA ARG A 768 10.15 -18.13 -22.72
C ARG A 768 9.41 -17.58 -23.95
N SER A 769 8.74 -18.43 -24.73
CA SER A 769 8.15 -18.06 -26.02
C SER A 769 6.61 -18.07 -25.99
N PHE A 770 6.00 -17.28 -25.11
CA PHE A 770 4.55 -17.10 -25.03
C PHE A 770 4.10 -15.73 -25.59
N LEU A 771 2.86 -15.64 -26.07
CA LEU A 771 2.26 -14.40 -26.60
C LEU A 771 1.57 -13.57 -25.50
N SER A 772 0.91 -14.23 -24.55
CA SER A 772 0.19 -13.62 -23.43
C SER A 772 0.14 -14.60 -22.24
N LEU A 773 0.11 -14.07 -21.01
CA LEU A 773 -0.06 -14.86 -19.80
C LEU A 773 -1.50 -14.76 -19.28
N GLY A 774 -2.13 -15.89 -19.00
CA GLY A 774 -3.36 -15.98 -18.23
C GLY A 774 -3.08 -15.87 -16.72
N GLN A 775 -4.14 -15.61 -15.94
CA GLN A 775 -4.02 -15.41 -14.50
C GLN A 775 -3.32 -16.56 -13.77
N MET A 776 -3.69 -17.82 -14.07
CA MET A 776 -3.07 -18.99 -13.44
C MET A 776 -1.58 -19.13 -13.74
N GLU A 777 -1.12 -18.70 -14.92
CA GLU A 777 0.30 -18.75 -15.29
C GLU A 777 1.08 -17.67 -14.54
N ILE A 778 0.48 -16.48 -14.38
CA ILE A 778 1.01 -15.40 -13.54
C ILE A 778 1.12 -15.86 -12.09
N ASP A 779 0.07 -16.49 -11.55
CA ASP A 779 0.05 -16.96 -10.16
C ASP A 779 1.16 -18.00 -9.91
N LEU A 780 1.37 -18.95 -10.83
CA LEU A 780 2.46 -19.92 -10.76
C LEU A 780 3.84 -19.27 -10.83
N LEU A 781 4.02 -18.25 -11.69
CA LEU A 781 5.28 -17.49 -11.76
C LEU A 781 5.54 -16.68 -10.48
N VAL A 782 4.50 -16.13 -9.85
CA VAL A 782 4.61 -15.44 -8.56
C VAL A 782 5.02 -16.42 -7.46
N LEU A 783 4.42 -17.61 -7.41
CA LEU A 783 4.80 -18.67 -6.46
C LEU A 783 6.26 -19.11 -6.65
N LEU A 784 6.69 -19.32 -7.90
CA LEU A 784 8.09 -19.61 -8.23
C LEU A 784 9.03 -18.48 -7.80
N ALA A 785 8.64 -17.21 -8.00
CA ALA A 785 9.42 -16.06 -7.56
C ALA A 785 9.55 -15.97 -6.03
N GLN A 786 8.53 -16.36 -5.27
CA GLN A 786 8.56 -16.35 -3.81
C GLN A 786 9.57 -17.34 -3.21
N ILE A 787 9.77 -18.49 -3.85
CA ILE A 787 10.73 -19.51 -3.41
C ILE A 787 12.15 -19.28 -3.98
N THR A 788 12.33 -18.29 -4.86
CA THR A 788 13.67 -17.94 -5.38
C THR A 788 14.45 -17.07 -4.39
N PRO A 789 15.78 -17.30 -4.22
CA PRO A 789 16.61 -16.46 -3.36
C PRO A 789 16.62 -15.00 -3.83
N ARG A 790 16.24 -14.06 -2.94
CA ARG A 790 16.31 -12.63 -3.24
C ARG A 790 17.74 -12.13 -3.05
N ARG A 791 18.32 -11.55 -4.11
CA ARG A 791 19.59 -10.83 -4.00
C ARG A 791 19.34 -9.50 -3.29
N GLN A 792 19.85 -9.38 -2.06
CA GLN A 792 19.91 -8.12 -1.31
C GLN A 792 21.38 -7.76 -1.11
N PHE A 793 21.70 -6.46 -1.14
CA PHE A 793 23.06 -5.99 -0.86
C PHE A 793 23.43 -6.33 0.59
N TYR A 794 24.60 -6.95 0.79
CA TYR A 794 25.14 -7.26 2.12
C TYR A 794 26.58 -6.73 2.26
N PRO A 795 26.92 -6.08 3.38
CA PRO A 795 26.01 -5.70 4.46
C PRO A 795 25.08 -4.55 4.06
N ARG A 796 23.90 -4.47 4.70
CA ARG A 796 22.86 -3.45 4.44
C ARG A 796 23.32 -1.99 4.68
N HIS A 797 24.57 -1.79 5.09
CA HIS A 797 25.16 -0.50 5.46
C HIS A 797 26.35 -0.08 4.57
N LEU A 798 26.58 -0.76 3.44
CA LEU A 798 27.50 -0.30 2.38
C LEU A 798 26.74 0.38 1.25
#